data_AF-A9E0H6-F1
#
_entry.id   AF-A9E0H6-F1
#
_cell.length_a   1.000
_cell.length_b   1.000
_cell.length_c   1.000
_cell.angle_alpha   90.00
_cell.angle_beta   90.00
_cell.angle_gamma   90.00
#
_symmetry.space_group_name_H-M   'P 1'
#
loop_
_entity.id
_entity.type
_entity.pdbx_description
1 polymer ?
#
loop_
_entity_poly.entity_id
_entity_poly.type
_entity_poly.pdbx_seq_one_letter_code
_entity_poly.pdbx_strand_id
1 'polypeptide(L)'
;MSYTFDFSGNSHLTDQELSNTNFQSSDFTVQCWIQTAQAGEILSKKSKDHSFALHINTQGNVVFSVEEAGNTRNITATNLSVLDANWYCITAIKTETFLYIYINNFLLQTENTSEKYDENVFNKFTIGGNKQNHFKGKISQVSVWNRALLESEITKTYDEGDVASIAGLIKICELIDVSKDFTTNSNAELTVKLTIKNTSFETLQLVATTNEIIPKQIEVDEEVKICLESDLLPIINESFRYKNKSGSTLITIKKNLDRFNTSIVALSDKDLVDDLAIKENSTHTSIAELNIGENSVVVNTRNLYNFLNNLRGYLKCDQIQTSGGNLIDEIEYNKASQIFNRRFQLKPFAIIYCESTEDVQRVYKDAIANNLPIRVRSGGHDHEGECSGTDVVLLDMTRINHIEVSHNKQFARIGPGNRFKDLTPVLAENGVMIAHGTCATVGVAGFTLGGGWGPWTRKQGMNCEALVGATVVLGNGEITKIRMGDSDEKDLLWALKGGGGMSYGIVTELELKVFELPKELIKFEVEWNKYCDDDPTIFHENTKTKDIIQAWEHIIINKDDAYSGSDFQNIQLIGTNLKVSGKHLANPATFNPEKEKHNCIMYGYWEGNSDSLKAFVQTCFVSAMPDELRLIGKGGQGANYADDGLMSAWDRESFSAIRETIKFSQDMVASNSKSTAVKTTRETYDEVYKISKPLLKSGENDLDTASQIFHPVSNKKPLPPDLDAPAPHKITSRMANKNGLGDVGVNQLISSLTSELILPDNRKLGLFNYITLGAIVGNFYDTMPASDKEKSAFPYKDKTYTIQYQTWWNTELIQKEQEQNNAVYDSTNRALDWMQVCRDYEIENTSGAFISFKDASIPTATYFADNYEALIAVKKKYAEDPLNHFRTRKTII
;
A
#
# COMPACT_ATOMS: atom_id res chain seq x y z
N MET A 1 -40.99 -9.08 -33.61
CA MET A 1 -42.43 -8.72 -33.56
C MET A 1 -42.95 -9.24 -32.24
N SER A 2 -43.69 -8.43 -31.46
CA SER A 2 -44.17 -8.85 -30.14
C SER A 2 -45.40 -9.75 -30.30
N TYR A 3 -45.24 -11.05 -30.06
CA TYR A 3 -46.34 -12.02 -29.98
C TYR A 3 -47.12 -11.84 -28.68
N THR A 4 -47.64 -10.64 -28.43
CA THR A 4 -48.22 -10.25 -27.13
C THR A 4 -49.43 -9.35 -27.32
N PHE A 5 -50.48 -9.60 -26.54
CA PHE A 5 -51.64 -8.73 -26.44
C PHE A 5 -51.53 -7.89 -25.18
N ASP A 6 -51.69 -6.57 -25.32
CA ASP A 6 -51.65 -5.62 -24.19
C ASP A 6 -53.05 -5.44 -23.61
N PHE A 7 -53.24 -5.93 -22.39
CA PHE A 7 -54.48 -5.76 -21.65
C PHE A 7 -54.43 -4.43 -20.90
N SER A 8 -55.13 -3.43 -21.44
CA SER A 8 -55.22 -2.06 -20.91
C SER A 8 -56.00 -1.92 -19.58
N GLY A 9 -56.39 -3.03 -18.93
CA GLY A 9 -57.14 -3.03 -17.67
C GLY A 9 -58.66 -2.88 -17.81
N ASN A 10 -59.20 -2.90 -19.04
CA ASN A 10 -60.64 -2.94 -19.34
C ASN A 10 -60.99 -3.94 -20.47
N SER A 11 -60.04 -4.80 -20.85
CA SER A 11 -60.15 -5.70 -21.99
C SER A 11 -60.12 -7.13 -21.50
N HIS A 12 -60.95 -8.00 -22.09
CA HIS A 12 -60.86 -9.45 -21.90
C HIS A 12 -61.15 -10.13 -23.24
N LEU A 13 -60.58 -11.31 -23.43
CA LEU A 13 -60.84 -12.19 -24.57
C LEU A 13 -61.62 -13.40 -24.10
N THR A 14 -62.55 -13.89 -24.92
CA THR A 14 -63.27 -15.14 -24.66
C THR A 14 -62.92 -16.15 -25.74
N ASP A 15 -62.46 -17.34 -25.35
CA ASP A 15 -62.19 -18.43 -26.30
C ASP A 15 -63.35 -19.42 -26.33
N GLN A 16 -63.91 -19.69 -27.52
CA GLN A 16 -65.11 -20.51 -27.68
C GLN A 16 -64.84 -22.01 -27.51
N GLU A 17 -63.67 -22.50 -27.94
CA GLU A 17 -63.29 -23.92 -27.86
C GLU A 17 -62.99 -24.30 -26.41
N LEU A 18 -62.19 -23.48 -25.72
CA LEU A 18 -61.93 -23.62 -24.30
C LEU A 18 -63.19 -23.37 -23.47
N SER A 19 -64.12 -22.51 -23.90
CA SER A 19 -65.42 -22.36 -23.21
C SER A 19 -66.24 -23.65 -23.23
N ASN A 20 -66.14 -24.46 -24.28
CA ASN A 20 -66.86 -25.74 -24.41
C ASN A 20 -66.10 -26.95 -23.82
N THR A 21 -64.80 -26.81 -23.52
CA THR A 21 -63.97 -27.89 -22.98
C THR A 21 -64.38 -28.27 -21.56
N ASN A 22 -64.52 -29.55 -21.24
CA ASN A 22 -64.91 -29.98 -19.91
C ASN A 22 -63.69 -30.07 -18.95
N PHE A 23 -63.50 -29.07 -18.09
CA PHE A 23 -62.44 -29.06 -17.06
C PHE A 23 -62.88 -29.70 -15.73
N GLN A 24 -64.10 -30.26 -15.66
CA GLN A 24 -64.80 -30.60 -14.41
C GLN A 24 -64.33 -31.90 -13.74
N SER A 25 -63.82 -32.88 -14.51
CA SER A 25 -63.59 -34.25 -14.02
C SER A 25 -62.24 -34.86 -14.40
N SER A 26 -61.31 -34.05 -14.90
CA SER A 26 -60.00 -34.53 -15.37
C SER A 26 -58.89 -33.58 -14.95
N ASP A 27 -57.66 -34.09 -14.99
CA ASP A 27 -56.45 -33.30 -14.79
C ASP A 27 -56.28 -32.33 -15.96
N PHE A 28 -55.76 -31.14 -15.70
CA PHE A 28 -55.44 -30.19 -16.75
C PHE A 28 -54.25 -29.31 -16.36
N THR A 29 -53.61 -28.74 -17.38
CA THR A 29 -52.54 -27.77 -17.22
C THR A 29 -52.87 -26.54 -18.02
N VAL A 30 -52.72 -25.37 -17.41
CA VAL A 30 -52.73 -24.09 -18.11
C VAL A 30 -51.36 -23.44 -17.91
N GLN A 31 -50.72 -23.08 -19.01
CA GLN A 31 -49.47 -22.32 -19.00
C GLN A 31 -49.69 -20.99 -19.71
N CYS A 32 -49.19 -19.92 -19.13
CA CYS A 32 -49.22 -18.62 -19.77
C CYS A 32 -47.95 -17.81 -19.52
N TRP A 33 -47.60 -17.00 -20.50
CA TRP A 33 -46.53 -16.02 -20.39
C TRP A 33 -47.13 -14.65 -20.12
N ILE A 34 -46.68 -14.01 -19.04
CA ILE A 34 -47.19 -12.72 -18.59
C ILE A 34 -46.07 -11.71 -18.32
N GLN A 35 -46.37 -10.43 -18.48
CA GLN A 35 -45.54 -9.31 -18.07
C GLN A 35 -46.45 -8.23 -17.46
N THR A 36 -46.27 -7.92 -16.18
CA THR A 36 -47.09 -6.92 -15.49
C THR A 36 -46.37 -6.26 -14.31
N ALA A 37 -46.85 -5.08 -13.94
CA ALA A 37 -46.48 -4.37 -12.71
C ALA A 37 -47.70 -4.15 -11.79
N GLN A 38 -48.86 -4.74 -12.11
CA GLN A 38 -50.11 -4.59 -11.36
C GLN A 38 -50.83 -5.92 -11.14
N ALA A 39 -51.50 -6.06 -10.00
CA ALA A 39 -52.38 -7.19 -9.71
C ALA A 39 -53.55 -7.27 -10.71
N GLY A 40 -54.08 -8.48 -10.92
CA GLY A 40 -55.17 -8.71 -11.86
C GLY A 40 -55.39 -10.19 -12.16
N GLU A 41 -56.56 -10.52 -12.72
CA GLU A 41 -56.89 -11.87 -13.17
C GLU A 41 -56.26 -12.17 -14.52
N ILE A 42 -55.47 -13.25 -14.62
CA ILE A 42 -54.79 -13.64 -15.85
C ILE A 42 -55.78 -14.38 -16.77
N LEU A 43 -56.45 -15.41 -16.23
CA LEU A 43 -57.45 -16.20 -16.94
C LEU A 43 -58.37 -16.92 -15.97
N SER A 44 -59.57 -17.25 -16.42
CA SER A 44 -60.52 -18.02 -15.62
C SER A 44 -61.57 -18.71 -16.49
N LYS A 45 -62.30 -19.66 -15.90
CA LYS A 45 -63.46 -20.28 -16.52
C LYS A 45 -64.51 -20.61 -15.47
N LYS A 46 -65.79 -20.33 -15.78
CA LYS A 46 -66.93 -20.80 -14.98
C LYS A 46 -67.93 -21.61 -15.80
N SER A 47 -68.49 -22.63 -15.14
CA SER A 47 -69.63 -23.44 -15.58
C SER A 47 -70.61 -23.59 -14.42
N LYS A 48 -71.78 -24.21 -14.66
CA LYS A 48 -72.89 -24.26 -13.67
C LYS A 48 -72.47 -24.80 -12.29
N ASP A 49 -71.60 -25.81 -12.25
CA ASP A 49 -71.22 -26.52 -11.01
C ASP A 49 -69.69 -26.55 -10.76
N HIS A 50 -68.89 -25.90 -11.61
CA HIS A 50 -67.41 -25.92 -11.52
C HIS A 50 -66.78 -24.62 -12.05
N SER A 51 -65.70 -24.16 -11.43
CA SER A 51 -64.94 -22.99 -11.88
C SER A 51 -63.43 -23.13 -11.63
N PHE A 52 -62.61 -22.38 -12.35
CA PHE A 52 -61.22 -22.15 -11.95
C PHE A 52 -60.75 -20.74 -12.33
N ALA A 53 -59.77 -20.21 -11.61
CA ALA A 53 -59.17 -18.91 -11.87
C ALA A 53 -57.67 -18.90 -11.57
N LEU A 54 -56.90 -18.20 -12.40
CA LEU A 54 -55.49 -17.92 -12.21
C LEU A 54 -55.30 -16.40 -12.19
N HIS A 55 -54.78 -15.86 -11.10
CA HIS A 55 -54.66 -14.42 -10.91
C HIS A 55 -53.41 -14.03 -10.10
N ILE A 56 -53.12 -12.74 -10.07
CA ILE A 56 -52.07 -12.15 -9.23
C ILE A 56 -52.74 -11.26 -8.19
N ASN A 57 -52.42 -11.49 -6.91
CA ASN A 57 -52.94 -10.68 -5.81
C ASN A 57 -52.14 -9.37 -5.63
N THR A 58 -52.57 -8.51 -4.71
CA THR A 58 -51.96 -7.18 -4.47
C THR A 58 -50.52 -7.24 -3.97
N GLN A 59 -50.09 -8.37 -3.42
CA GLN A 59 -48.73 -8.63 -2.95
C GLN A 59 -47.83 -9.13 -4.10
N GLY A 60 -48.42 -9.40 -5.26
CA GLY A 60 -47.76 -9.90 -6.45
C GLY A 60 -47.55 -11.41 -6.48
N ASN A 61 -48.22 -12.15 -5.60
CA ASN A 61 -48.19 -13.60 -5.59
C ASN A 61 -49.17 -14.16 -6.61
N VAL A 62 -48.80 -15.27 -7.25
CA VAL A 62 -49.68 -16.00 -8.17
C VAL A 62 -50.62 -16.90 -7.37
N VAL A 63 -51.91 -16.84 -7.67
CA VAL A 63 -52.97 -17.60 -6.99
C VAL A 63 -53.73 -18.44 -7.99
N PHE A 64 -53.90 -19.72 -7.69
CA PHE A 64 -54.65 -20.67 -8.49
C PHE A 64 -55.80 -21.27 -7.68
N SER A 65 -57.00 -21.14 -8.21
CA SER A 65 -58.26 -21.48 -7.57
C SER A 65 -59.08 -22.43 -8.42
N VAL A 66 -59.61 -23.48 -7.82
CA VAL A 66 -60.49 -24.47 -8.48
C VAL A 66 -61.69 -24.76 -7.58
N GLU A 67 -62.89 -24.71 -8.14
CA GLU A 67 -64.15 -25.01 -7.46
C GLU A 67 -64.87 -26.17 -8.14
N GLU A 68 -65.25 -27.18 -7.37
CA GLU A 68 -65.93 -28.38 -7.84
C GLU A 68 -67.09 -28.73 -6.90
N ALA A 69 -68.33 -28.74 -7.40
CA ALA A 69 -69.54 -29.10 -6.65
C ALA A 69 -69.69 -28.37 -5.29
N GLY A 70 -69.30 -27.09 -5.24
CA GLY A 70 -69.38 -26.24 -4.05
C GLY A 70 -68.19 -26.34 -3.08
N ASN A 71 -67.16 -27.13 -3.41
CA ASN A 71 -65.89 -27.17 -2.67
C ASN A 71 -64.81 -26.39 -3.42
N THR A 72 -64.11 -25.51 -2.73
CA THR A 72 -63.04 -24.66 -3.30
C THR A 72 -61.67 -25.12 -2.80
N ARG A 73 -60.72 -25.29 -3.73
CA ARG A 73 -59.29 -25.49 -3.49
C ARG A 73 -58.52 -24.30 -4.04
N ASN A 74 -57.83 -23.57 -3.17
CA ASN A 74 -57.06 -22.38 -3.53
C ASN A 74 -55.64 -22.51 -3.00
N ILE A 75 -54.67 -22.30 -3.88
CA ILE A 75 -53.26 -22.25 -3.52
C ILE A 75 -52.64 -20.93 -3.97
N THR A 76 -51.75 -20.39 -3.14
CA THR A 76 -50.98 -19.18 -3.46
C THR A 76 -49.51 -19.53 -3.46
N ALA A 77 -48.79 -19.19 -4.53
CA ALA A 77 -47.35 -19.31 -4.59
C ALA A 77 -46.71 -18.22 -3.71
N THR A 78 -46.08 -18.63 -2.61
CA THR A 78 -45.44 -17.71 -1.67
C THR A 78 -43.95 -17.54 -2.02
N ASN A 79 -43.34 -16.44 -1.58
CA ASN A 79 -41.91 -16.12 -1.74
C ASN A 79 -41.42 -15.66 -3.13
N LEU A 80 -42.32 -15.28 -4.06
CA LEU A 80 -41.93 -14.61 -5.31
C LEU A 80 -43.03 -13.64 -5.77
N SER A 81 -42.68 -12.38 -5.97
CA SER A 81 -43.58 -11.36 -6.54
C SER A 81 -43.34 -11.21 -8.03
N VAL A 82 -44.40 -11.25 -8.85
CA VAL A 82 -44.32 -11.08 -10.31
C VAL A 82 -44.71 -9.68 -10.81
N LEU A 83 -44.72 -8.68 -9.91
CA LEU A 83 -45.11 -7.29 -10.20
C LEU A 83 -43.91 -6.36 -10.43
N ASP A 84 -42.98 -6.75 -11.28
CA ASP A 84 -41.73 -6.02 -11.57
C ASP A 84 -41.54 -5.67 -13.06
N ALA A 85 -42.57 -5.91 -13.88
CA ALA A 85 -42.55 -5.78 -15.33
C ALA A 85 -41.55 -6.70 -16.08
N ASN A 86 -41.04 -7.76 -15.45
CA ASN A 86 -40.33 -8.84 -16.14
C ASN A 86 -41.30 -9.87 -16.75
N TRP A 87 -40.81 -10.69 -17.68
CA TRP A 87 -41.56 -11.81 -18.22
C TRP A 87 -41.50 -13.01 -17.27
N TYR A 88 -42.68 -13.58 -17.01
CA TYR A 88 -42.81 -14.81 -16.23
C TYR A 88 -43.62 -15.86 -17.00
N CYS A 89 -43.16 -17.11 -16.96
CA CYS A 89 -43.94 -18.26 -17.38
C CYS A 89 -44.66 -18.84 -16.17
N ILE A 90 -45.98 -18.74 -16.13
CA ILE A 90 -46.81 -19.31 -15.07
C ILE A 90 -47.44 -20.59 -15.58
N THR A 91 -47.19 -21.71 -14.90
CA THR A 91 -47.86 -22.98 -15.18
C THR A 91 -48.70 -23.38 -13.97
N ALA A 92 -50.01 -23.44 -14.15
CA ALA A 92 -50.97 -23.91 -13.15
C ALA A 92 -51.46 -25.31 -13.53
N ILE A 93 -51.33 -26.26 -12.62
CA ILE A 93 -51.67 -27.66 -12.85
C ILE A 93 -52.73 -28.07 -11.84
N LYS A 94 -53.82 -28.64 -12.35
CA LYS A 94 -54.84 -29.29 -11.55
C LYS A 94 -54.75 -30.79 -11.75
N THR A 95 -54.62 -31.50 -10.63
CA THR A 95 -54.83 -32.96 -10.58
C THR A 95 -56.10 -33.28 -9.80
N GLU A 96 -56.51 -34.55 -9.78
CA GLU A 96 -57.60 -35.01 -8.92
C GLU A 96 -57.38 -34.59 -7.44
N THR A 97 -56.14 -34.71 -6.93
CA THR A 97 -55.84 -34.49 -5.50
C THR A 97 -55.19 -33.13 -5.21
N PHE A 98 -54.29 -32.65 -6.06
CA PHE A 98 -53.42 -31.52 -5.79
C PHE A 98 -53.49 -30.42 -6.86
N LEU A 99 -53.16 -29.20 -6.44
CA LEU A 99 -52.89 -28.07 -7.31
C LEU A 99 -51.40 -27.73 -7.25
N TYR A 100 -50.81 -27.34 -8.37
CA TYR A 100 -49.42 -26.91 -8.45
C TYR A 100 -49.29 -25.60 -9.22
N ILE A 101 -48.32 -24.77 -8.81
CA ILE A 101 -47.91 -23.56 -9.52
C ILE A 101 -46.42 -23.64 -9.77
N TYR A 102 -46.02 -23.49 -11.03
CA TYR A 102 -44.64 -23.25 -11.42
C TYR A 102 -44.51 -21.82 -11.92
N ILE A 103 -43.40 -21.17 -11.56
CA ILE A 103 -42.98 -19.88 -12.15
C ILE A 103 -41.60 -20.08 -12.78
N ASN A 104 -41.47 -19.75 -14.06
CA ASN A 104 -40.24 -19.87 -14.85
C ASN A 104 -39.64 -21.28 -14.98
N ASN A 105 -40.38 -22.34 -14.65
CA ASN A 105 -39.99 -23.77 -14.50
C ASN A 105 -39.69 -24.25 -13.06
N PHE A 106 -39.66 -23.36 -12.07
CA PHE A 106 -39.49 -23.75 -10.67
C PHE A 106 -40.84 -24.04 -10.02
N LEU A 107 -40.99 -25.23 -9.43
CA LEU A 107 -42.13 -25.54 -8.56
C LEU A 107 -42.03 -24.67 -7.31
N LEU A 108 -43.04 -23.83 -7.06
CA LEU A 108 -43.04 -22.97 -5.88
C LEU A 108 -43.68 -23.64 -4.68
N GLN A 109 -43.26 -23.22 -3.50
CA GLN A 109 -43.98 -23.53 -2.27
C GLN A 109 -45.33 -22.81 -2.32
N THR A 110 -46.39 -23.56 -2.02
CA THR A 110 -47.74 -23.03 -2.04
C THR A 110 -48.42 -23.18 -0.69
N GLU A 111 -49.24 -22.20 -0.35
CA GLU A 111 -50.05 -22.22 0.87
C GLU A 111 -51.53 -22.28 0.51
N ASN A 112 -52.31 -23.02 1.30
CA ASN A 112 -53.77 -23.02 1.18
C ASN A 112 -54.30 -21.67 1.68
N THR A 113 -55.04 -20.94 0.83
CA THR A 113 -55.58 -19.62 1.19
C THR A 113 -57.10 -19.62 1.23
N SER A 114 -57.66 -18.88 2.18
CA SER A 114 -59.11 -18.66 2.32
C SER A 114 -59.59 -17.39 1.61
N GLU A 115 -58.78 -16.82 0.72
CA GLU A 115 -59.15 -15.65 -0.07
C GLU A 115 -60.37 -16.00 -0.95
N LYS A 116 -61.50 -15.34 -0.71
CA LYS A 116 -62.72 -15.48 -1.51
C LYS A 116 -62.58 -14.58 -2.73
N TYR A 117 -62.67 -15.19 -3.91
CA TYR A 117 -62.53 -14.50 -5.17
C TYR A 117 -63.90 -14.27 -5.83
N ASP A 118 -64.12 -13.09 -6.41
CA ASP A 118 -65.35 -12.75 -7.14
C ASP A 118 -65.46 -13.64 -8.39
N GLU A 119 -66.45 -14.53 -8.36
CA GLU A 119 -66.64 -15.57 -9.37
C GLU A 119 -66.75 -14.96 -10.77
N ASN A 120 -66.05 -15.53 -11.76
CA ASN A 120 -66.17 -15.16 -13.16
C ASN A 120 -67.66 -15.16 -13.57
N VAL A 121 -68.22 -13.99 -13.89
CA VAL A 121 -69.67 -13.84 -14.18
C VAL A 121 -70.03 -14.37 -15.58
N PHE A 122 -69.03 -14.72 -16.38
CA PHE A 122 -69.21 -15.29 -17.71
C PHE A 122 -69.17 -16.82 -17.62
N ASN A 123 -70.22 -17.49 -18.13
CA ASN A 123 -70.19 -18.94 -18.38
C ASN A 123 -69.28 -19.26 -19.60
N LYS A 124 -68.03 -18.80 -19.58
CA LYS A 124 -67.03 -18.85 -20.67
C LYS A 124 -65.61 -18.90 -20.11
N PHE A 125 -64.66 -19.32 -20.94
CA PHE A 125 -63.23 -19.20 -20.68
C PHE A 125 -62.77 -17.78 -21.07
N THR A 126 -62.22 -17.04 -20.12
CA THR A 126 -61.75 -15.66 -20.28
C THR A 126 -60.25 -15.55 -20.08
N ILE A 127 -59.60 -14.70 -20.89
CA ILE A 127 -58.18 -14.31 -20.76
C ILE A 127 -58.13 -12.79 -20.60
N GLY A 128 -57.32 -12.29 -19.68
CA GLY A 128 -57.21 -10.87 -19.36
C GLY A 128 -58.20 -10.36 -18.30
N GLY A 129 -58.90 -11.29 -17.64
CA GLY A 129 -59.74 -11.03 -16.48
C GLY A 129 -61.25 -10.99 -16.74
N ASN A 130 -61.99 -10.55 -15.73
CA ASN A 130 -63.45 -10.53 -15.69
C ASN A 130 -64.00 -9.10 -15.46
N LYS A 131 -65.32 -8.90 -15.37
CA LYS A 131 -65.94 -7.55 -15.26
C LYS A 131 -65.47 -6.72 -14.05
N GLN A 132 -64.93 -7.34 -13.00
CA GLN A 132 -64.56 -6.69 -11.74
C GLN A 132 -63.04 -6.68 -11.50
N ASN A 133 -62.29 -7.59 -12.13
CA ASN A 133 -60.84 -7.71 -11.98
C ASN A 133 -60.16 -7.99 -13.33
N HIS A 134 -59.60 -6.96 -13.95
CA HIS A 134 -58.93 -7.07 -15.26
C HIS A 134 -57.42 -7.19 -15.12
N PHE A 135 -56.80 -7.99 -15.99
CA PHE A 135 -55.34 -8.00 -16.15
C PHE A 135 -54.87 -6.65 -16.68
N LYS A 136 -53.75 -6.16 -16.13
CA LYS A 136 -53.08 -4.94 -16.59
C LYS A 136 -51.65 -5.28 -16.95
N GLY A 137 -51.38 -5.51 -18.22
CA GLY A 137 -50.07 -5.96 -18.68
C GLY A 137 -50.18 -6.76 -19.97
N LYS A 138 -49.10 -7.42 -20.34
CA LYS A 138 -49.03 -8.20 -21.58
C LYS A 138 -49.16 -9.68 -21.29
N ILE A 139 -49.96 -10.37 -22.10
CA ILE A 139 -49.99 -11.84 -22.14
C ILE A 139 -49.60 -12.26 -23.56
N SER A 140 -48.62 -13.16 -23.66
CA SER A 140 -48.08 -13.61 -24.95
C SER A 140 -48.82 -14.83 -25.50
N GLN A 141 -48.86 -15.88 -24.68
CA GLN A 141 -49.39 -17.18 -25.06
C GLN A 141 -50.14 -17.75 -23.88
N VAL A 142 -51.29 -18.39 -24.15
CA VAL A 142 -51.98 -19.25 -23.20
C VAL A 142 -52.11 -20.63 -23.83
N SER A 143 -51.49 -21.63 -23.22
CA SER A 143 -51.50 -23.02 -23.68
C SER A 143 -52.24 -23.87 -22.67
N VAL A 144 -53.13 -24.73 -23.15
CA VAL A 144 -54.01 -25.54 -22.30
C VAL A 144 -53.91 -27.00 -22.71
N TRP A 145 -53.66 -27.88 -21.74
CA TRP A 145 -53.62 -29.33 -21.92
C TRP A 145 -54.71 -30.01 -21.09
N ASN A 146 -55.26 -31.11 -21.60
CA ASN A 146 -56.26 -31.95 -20.93
C ASN A 146 -55.65 -32.99 -19.98
N ARG A 147 -54.44 -32.71 -19.48
CA ARG A 147 -53.73 -33.54 -18.50
C ARG A 147 -52.77 -32.70 -17.66
N ALA A 148 -52.27 -33.28 -16.58
CA ALA A 148 -51.12 -32.74 -15.86
C ALA A 148 -49.83 -32.96 -16.66
N LEU A 149 -49.01 -31.91 -16.78
CA LEU A 149 -47.67 -32.01 -17.37
C LEU A 149 -46.65 -32.49 -16.33
N LEU A 150 -45.66 -33.26 -16.78
CA LEU A 150 -44.50 -33.64 -15.98
C LEU A 150 -43.50 -32.49 -15.87
N GLU A 151 -42.70 -32.46 -14.81
CA GLU A 151 -41.67 -31.43 -14.60
C GLU A 151 -40.71 -31.32 -15.80
N SER A 152 -40.26 -32.44 -16.36
CA SER A 152 -39.42 -32.45 -17.56
C SER A 152 -40.10 -31.82 -18.78
N GLU A 153 -41.43 -31.94 -18.90
CA GLU A 153 -42.20 -31.32 -19.98
C GLU A 153 -42.39 -29.81 -19.74
N ILE A 154 -42.49 -29.38 -18.48
CA ILE A 154 -42.53 -27.95 -18.10
C ILE A 154 -41.17 -27.30 -18.39
N THR A 155 -40.07 -27.95 -18.02
CA THR A 155 -38.72 -27.47 -18.37
C THR A 155 -38.56 -27.39 -19.88
N LYS A 156 -39.02 -28.40 -20.62
CA LYS A 156 -38.96 -28.41 -22.08
C LYS A 156 -39.79 -27.28 -22.73
N THR A 157 -41.02 -27.06 -22.26
CA THR A 157 -41.85 -25.95 -22.79
C THR A 157 -41.29 -24.57 -22.42
N TYR A 158 -40.62 -24.44 -21.28
CA TYR A 158 -39.96 -23.20 -20.87
C TYR A 158 -38.65 -22.95 -21.64
N ASP A 159 -37.71 -23.89 -21.62
CA ASP A 159 -36.35 -23.70 -22.18
C ASP A 159 -36.32 -23.76 -23.72
N GLU A 160 -37.14 -24.63 -24.32
CA GLU A 160 -37.11 -24.90 -25.77
C GLU A 160 -38.30 -24.27 -26.51
N GLY A 161 -39.34 -23.79 -25.80
CA GLY A 161 -40.56 -23.24 -26.41
C GLY A 161 -41.42 -24.27 -27.16
N ASP A 162 -41.09 -25.57 -27.04
CA ASP A 162 -41.74 -26.66 -27.78
C ASP A 162 -43.07 -27.08 -27.12
N VAL A 163 -44.09 -26.24 -27.28
CA VAL A 163 -45.44 -26.45 -26.74
C VAL A 163 -46.23 -27.44 -27.60
N ALA A 164 -46.10 -27.36 -28.93
CA ALA A 164 -46.95 -28.06 -29.88
C ALA A 164 -46.70 -29.59 -29.92
N SER A 165 -45.49 -30.05 -29.58
CA SER A 165 -45.16 -31.47 -29.57
C SER A 165 -45.66 -32.22 -28.31
N ILE A 166 -46.08 -31.50 -27.27
CA ILE A 166 -46.48 -32.09 -26.00
C ILE A 166 -47.88 -32.70 -26.11
N ALA A 167 -47.98 -34.00 -25.85
CA ALA A 167 -49.24 -34.74 -25.92
C ALA A 167 -50.31 -34.15 -24.99
N GLY A 168 -51.59 -34.22 -25.40
CA GLY A 168 -52.72 -33.73 -24.60
C GLY A 168 -53.00 -32.23 -24.72
N LEU A 169 -52.31 -31.53 -25.63
CA LEU A 169 -52.57 -30.12 -25.93
C LEU A 169 -53.97 -29.96 -26.51
N ILE A 170 -54.79 -29.13 -25.88
CA ILE A 170 -56.12 -28.74 -26.38
C ILE A 170 -55.98 -27.55 -27.31
N LYS A 171 -55.33 -26.48 -26.83
CA LYS A 171 -55.25 -25.22 -27.55
C LYS A 171 -54.01 -24.43 -27.17
N ILE A 172 -53.48 -23.73 -28.16
CA ILE A 172 -52.58 -22.60 -27.98
C ILE A 172 -53.36 -21.36 -28.42
N CYS A 173 -53.64 -20.47 -27.48
CA CYS A 173 -54.13 -19.12 -27.76
C CYS A 173 -52.91 -18.22 -27.92
N GLU A 174 -52.51 -17.99 -29.17
CA GLU A 174 -51.51 -16.97 -29.50
C GLU A 174 -52.21 -15.61 -29.51
N LEU A 175 -51.91 -14.80 -28.50
CA LEU A 175 -52.58 -13.52 -28.28
C LEU A 175 -51.83 -12.45 -29.06
N ILE A 176 -52.06 -12.44 -30.38
CA ILE A 176 -51.49 -11.47 -31.31
C ILE A 176 -52.44 -10.28 -31.41
N ASP A 177 -51.90 -9.07 -31.41
CA ASP A 177 -52.65 -7.85 -31.71
C ASP A 177 -53.10 -7.86 -33.19
N VAL A 178 -54.32 -8.34 -33.43
CA VAL A 178 -54.90 -8.47 -34.79
C VAL A 178 -55.16 -7.11 -35.46
N SER A 179 -54.89 -5.99 -34.79
CA SER A 179 -54.97 -4.65 -35.38
C SER A 179 -53.73 -4.25 -36.20
N LYS A 180 -52.71 -5.11 -36.26
CA LYS A 180 -51.54 -4.96 -37.15
C LYS A 180 -51.34 -6.23 -37.98
N ASP A 181 -51.82 -6.20 -39.22
CA ASP A 181 -51.47 -7.16 -40.27
C ASP A 181 -49.97 -7.51 -40.25
N PHE A 182 -49.60 -8.79 -40.23
CA PHE A 182 -48.25 -9.18 -40.64
C PHE A 182 -48.17 -10.54 -41.36
N THR A 183 -47.62 -10.42 -42.57
CA THR A 183 -46.84 -11.43 -43.29
C THR A 183 -45.61 -11.87 -42.49
N THR A 184 -45.35 -13.17 -42.47
CA THR A 184 -44.15 -13.80 -41.87
C THR A 184 -42.86 -13.29 -42.53
N ASN A 185 -41.99 -12.61 -41.79
CA ASN A 185 -40.59 -12.38 -42.20
C ASN A 185 -39.70 -13.44 -41.55
N SER A 186 -39.22 -14.39 -42.35
CA SER A 186 -38.39 -15.53 -41.98
C SER A 186 -36.90 -15.21 -41.72
N ASN A 187 -36.51 -13.95 -41.46
CA ASN A 187 -35.11 -13.51 -41.51
C ASN A 187 -34.70 -12.63 -40.30
N ALA A 188 -35.09 -12.96 -39.08
CA ALA A 188 -34.63 -12.20 -37.91
C ALA A 188 -33.34 -12.83 -37.35
N GLU A 189 -32.19 -12.35 -37.83
CA GLU A 189 -30.86 -12.75 -37.39
C GLU A 189 -30.60 -12.28 -35.95
N LEU A 190 -30.21 -13.21 -35.08
CA LEU A 190 -29.68 -12.93 -33.76
C LEU A 190 -28.17 -12.87 -33.81
N THR A 191 -27.57 -12.02 -32.98
CA THR A 191 -26.12 -11.88 -32.88
C THR A 191 -25.68 -11.87 -31.42
N VAL A 192 -24.66 -12.66 -31.08
CA VAL A 192 -23.91 -12.56 -29.82
C VAL A 192 -22.45 -12.25 -30.14
N LYS A 193 -21.97 -11.11 -29.65
CA LYS A 193 -20.57 -10.71 -29.72
C LYS A 193 -19.91 -10.94 -28.37
N LEU A 194 -18.96 -11.88 -28.31
CA LEU A 194 -18.20 -12.19 -27.11
C LEU A 194 -16.73 -11.82 -27.32
N THR A 195 -16.22 -10.91 -26.53
CA THR A 195 -14.78 -10.63 -26.43
C THR A 195 -14.20 -11.50 -25.32
N ILE A 196 -13.16 -12.28 -25.58
CA ILE A 196 -12.44 -13.08 -24.58
C ILE A 196 -11.02 -12.55 -24.45
N LYS A 197 -10.58 -12.26 -23.23
CA LYS A 197 -9.22 -11.85 -22.92
C LYS A 197 -8.53 -12.89 -22.05
N ASN A 198 -7.33 -13.33 -22.44
CA ASN A 198 -6.50 -14.21 -21.64
C ASN A 198 -5.52 -13.40 -20.78
N THR A 199 -5.75 -13.35 -19.47
CA THR A 199 -4.85 -12.72 -18.49
C THR A 199 -4.09 -13.75 -17.65
N SER A 200 -4.17 -15.04 -18.00
CA SER A 200 -3.37 -16.10 -17.37
C SER A 200 -1.93 -16.10 -17.88
N PHE A 201 -1.01 -16.74 -17.16
CA PHE A 201 0.41 -16.80 -17.54
C PHE A 201 0.71 -17.81 -18.67
N GLU A 202 -0.30 -18.53 -19.15
CA GLU A 202 -0.15 -19.54 -20.20
C GLU A 202 -1.19 -19.35 -21.31
N THR A 203 -0.86 -19.79 -22.52
CA THR A 203 -1.78 -19.85 -23.65
C THR A 203 -2.98 -20.74 -23.32
N LEU A 204 -4.20 -20.21 -23.50
CA LEU A 204 -5.42 -21.00 -23.40
C LEU A 204 -5.61 -21.83 -24.65
N GLN A 205 -5.82 -23.14 -24.48
CA GLN A 205 -6.01 -24.09 -25.57
C GLN A 205 -7.45 -24.59 -25.59
N LEU A 206 -8.09 -24.53 -26.75
CA LEU A 206 -9.46 -25.02 -26.93
C LEU A 206 -9.48 -26.55 -26.84
N VAL A 207 -10.41 -27.10 -26.06
CA VAL A 207 -10.49 -28.56 -25.85
C VAL A 207 -11.12 -29.27 -27.05
N ALA A 208 -12.33 -28.84 -27.45
CA ALA A 208 -13.02 -29.29 -28.66
C ALA A 208 -14.30 -28.44 -28.87
N THR A 209 -14.62 -28.12 -30.11
CA THR A 209 -15.92 -27.58 -30.57
C THR A 209 -16.09 -27.91 -32.06
N THR A 210 -17.34 -27.92 -32.54
CA THR A 210 -17.66 -28.05 -33.97
C THR A 210 -17.73 -26.70 -34.69
N ASN A 211 -17.68 -25.59 -33.95
CA ASN A 211 -17.84 -24.24 -34.50
C ASN A 211 -16.47 -23.60 -34.81
N GLU A 212 -16.16 -23.42 -36.10
CA GLU A 212 -14.86 -22.94 -36.59
C GLU A 212 -14.58 -21.46 -36.26
N ILE A 213 -15.60 -20.69 -35.86
CA ILE A 213 -15.46 -19.28 -35.48
C ILE A 213 -14.72 -19.14 -34.14
N ILE A 214 -14.71 -20.20 -33.32
CA ILE A 214 -14.07 -20.20 -32.00
C ILE A 214 -12.56 -20.42 -32.16
N PRO A 215 -11.71 -19.48 -31.68
CA PRO A 215 -10.25 -19.62 -31.77
C PRO A 215 -9.72 -20.90 -31.13
N LYS A 216 -8.76 -21.56 -31.79
CA LYS A 216 -8.14 -22.80 -31.25
C LYS A 216 -7.25 -22.53 -30.03
N GLN A 217 -6.70 -21.33 -29.95
CA GLN A 217 -5.88 -20.88 -28.84
C GLN A 217 -6.01 -19.37 -28.65
N ILE A 218 -5.71 -18.90 -27.44
CA ILE A 218 -5.63 -17.48 -27.09
C ILE A 218 -4.33 -17.27 -26.32
N GLU A 219 -3.39 -16.50 -26.88
CA GLU A 219 -2.08 -16.22 -26.29
C GLU A 219 -2.19 -15.36 -25.03
N VAL A 220 -1.12 -15.32 -24.24
CA VAL A 220 -1.04 -14.49 -23.03
C VAL A 220 -1.21 -13.01 -23.41
N ASP A 221 -2.06 -12.29 -22.66
CA ASP A 221 -2.45 -10.89 -22.90
C ASP A 221 -3.18 -10.62 -24.22
N GLU A 222 -3.55 -11.68 -24.97
CA GLU A 222 -4.34 -11.56 -26.19
C GLU A 222 -5.83 -11.35 -25.89
N GLU A 223 -6.48 -10.54 -26.74
CA GLU A 223 -7.92 -10.37 -26.78
C GLU A 223 -8.45 -10.89 -28.13
N VAL A 224 -9.42 -11.80 -28.08
CA VAL A 224 -10.09 -12.35 -29.26
C VAL A 224 -11.58 -12.00 -29.24
N LYS A 225 -12.16 -11.81 -30.43
CA LYS A 225 -13.57 -11.45 -30.60
C LYS A 225 -14.29 -12.54 -31.39
N ILE A 226 -15.35 -13.06 -30.80
CA ILE A 226 -16.21 -14.10 -31.37
C ILE A 226 -17.54 -13.44 -31.71
N CYS A 227 -18.03 -13.62 -32.94
CA CYS A 227 -19.35 -13.19 -33.37
C CYS A 227 -20.15 -14.42 -33.76
N LEU A 228 -21.16 -14.75 -32.97
CA LEU A 228 -22.08 -15.84 -33.23
C LEU A 228 -23.36 -15.26 -33.82
N GLU A 229 -23.80 -15.81 -34.93
CA GLU A 229 -25.02 -15.41 -35.63
C GLU A 229 -25.96 -16.61 -35.72
N SER A 230 -27.27 -16.38 -35.59
CA SER A 230 -28.25 -17.46 -35.77
C SER A 230 -28.47 -17.73 -37.26
N ASP A 231 -28.58 -19.00 -37.63
CA ASP A 231 -28.93 -19.43 -38.99
C ASP A 231 -30.45 -19.28 -39.26
N LEU A 232 -31.04 -20.15 -40.10
CA LEU A 232 -32.47 -20.15 -40.50
C LEU A 232 -33.46 -20.17 -39.32
N LEU A 233 -33.05 -20.62 -38.14
CA LEU A 233 -33.83 -20.59 -36.92
C LEU A 233 -33.24 -19.54 -35.97
N PRO A 234 -34.06 -18.67 -35.37
CA PRO A 234 -33.60 -17.56 -34.54
C PRO A 234 -33.24 -18.03 -33.13
N ILE A 235 -32.22 -18.90 -33.05
CA ILE A 235 -31.67 -19.46 -31.82
C ILE A 235 -30.14 -19.53 -31.94
N ILE A 236 -29.44 -19.08 -30.90
CA ILE A 236 -28.01 -19.35 -30.68
C ILE A 236 -27.91 -20.23 -29.45
N ASN A 237 -27.25 -21.39 -29.55
CA ASN A 237 -26.99 -22.31 -28.44
C ASN A 237 -25.61 -22.95 -28.61
N GLU A 238 -24.59 -22.32 -28.04
CA GLU A 238 -23.19 -22.70 -28.23
C GLU A 238 -22.53 -23.01 -26.89
N SER A 239 -21.65 -24.02 -26.87
CA SER A 239 -20.86 -24.37 -25.68
C SER A 239 -19.47 -24.86 -26.05
N PHE A 240 -18.44 -24.31 -25.40
CA PHE A 240 -17.04 -24.64 -25.67
C PHE A 240 -16.15 -24.42 -24.44
N ARG A 241 -14.96 -25.04 -24.43
CA ARG A 241 -14.07 -25.05 -23.27
C ARG A 241 -12.63 -24.70 -23.64
N TYR A 242 -12.04 -23.76 -22.91
CA TYR A 242 -10.60 -23.50 -22.93
C TYR A 242 -9.91 -24.15 -21.73
N LYS A 243 -8.64 -24.54 -21.88
CA LYS A 243 -7.80 -25.09 -20.80
C LYS A 243 -6.36 -24.61 -20.88
N ASN A 244 -5.68 -24.61 -19.74
CA ASN A 244 -4.21 -24.57 -19.63
C ASN A 244 -3.76 -25.54 -18.51
N LYS A 245 -2.53 -25.43 -18.00
CA LYS A 245 -2.08 -26.27 -16.87
C LYS A 245 -2.80 -25.95 -15.55
N SER A 246 -3.26 -24.71 -15.39
CA SER A 246 -3.88 -24.17 -14.18
C SER A 246 -5.35 -24.58 -14.04
N GLY A 247 -6.05 -24.86 -15.14
CA GLY A 247 -7.45 -25.30 -15.10
C GLY A 247 -8.15 -25.30 -16.45
N SER A 248 -9.47 -25.26 -16.42
CA SER A 248 -10.32 -25.09 -17.60
C SER A 248 -11.53 -24.19 -17.34
N THR A 249 -12.02 -23.51 -18.37
CA THR A 249 -13.21 -22.64 -18.32
C THR A 249 -14.21 -23.09 -19.38
N LEU A 250 -15.41 -23.48 -18.94
CA LEU A 250 -16.55 -23.81 -19.81
C LEU A 250 -17.36 -22.55 -20.08
N ILE A 251 -17.65 -22.27 -21.35
CA ILE A 251 -18.45 -21.13 -21.79
C ILE A 251 -19.71 -21.68 -22.46
N THR A 252 -20.88 -21.17 -22.06
CA THR A 252 -22.19 -21.54 -22.62
C THR A 252 -22.97 -20.29 -22.99
N ILE A 253 -23.49 -20.21 -24.21
CA ILE A 253 -24.19 -19.05 -24.78
C ILE A 253 -25.55 -19.49 -25.31
N LYS A 254 -26.63 -18.84 -24.84
CA LYS A 254 -28.01 -19.07 -25.30
C LYS A 254 -28.71 -17.74 -25.62
N LYS A 255 -29.31 -17.62 -26.82
CA LYS A 255 -30.14 -16.48 -27.25
C LYS A 255 -31.29 -16.93 -28.14
N ASN A 256 -32.49 -16.38 -27.96
CA ASN A 256 -33.65 -16.63 -28.83
C ASN A 256 -34.48 -15.33 -29.05
N LEU A 257 -35.36 -15.33 -30.06
CA LEU A 257 -36.18 -14.16 -30.43
C LEU A 257 -37.34 -13.86 -29.47
N ASP A 258 -37.81 -14.89 -28.77
CA ASP A 258 -39.03 -14.82 -27.99
C ASP A 258 -38.70 -15.21 -26.55
N ARG A 259 -38.77 -14.20 -25.67
CA ARG A 259 -38.98 -14.33 -24.21
C ARG A 259 -37.75 -14.44 -23.29
N PHE A 260 -36.52 -14.64 -23.78
CA PHE A 260 -35.31 -14.60 -22.92
C PHE A 260 -34.28 -13.55 -23.33
N ASN A 261 -33.85 -12.74 -22.35
CA ASN A 261 -32.57 -12.03 -22.43
C ASN A 261 -31.44 -13.05 -22.63
N THR A 262 -30.40 -12.70 -23.42
CA THR A 262 -29.28 -13.62 -23.67
C THR A 262 -28.65 -14.13 -22.39
N SER A 263 -28.45 -15.45 -22.30
CA SER A 263 -27.74 -16.11 -21.21
C SER A 263 -26.33 -16.45 -21.68
N ILE A 264 -25.32 -15.91 -20.99
CA ILE A 264 -23.92 -16.25 -21.18
C ILE A 264 -23.41 -16.69 -19.81
N VAL A 265 -22.82 -17.87 -19.75
CA VAL A 265 -22.30 -18.45 -18.51
C VAL A 265 -20.85 -18.89 -18.76
N ALA A 266 -19.94 -18.45 -17.91
CA ALA A 266 -18.58 -18.96 -17.82
C ALA A 266 -18.42 -19.69 -16.47
N LEU A 267 -17.74 -20.83 -16.48
CA LEU A 267 -17.47 -21.64 -15.29
C LEU A 267 -16.03 -22.15 -15.35
N SER A 268 -15.14 -21.53 -14.56
CA SER A 268 -13.76 -21.96 -14.38
C SER A 268 -13.60 -23.02 -13.29
N ASP A 269 -12.60 -23.89 -13.45
CA ASP A 269 -12.19 -24.89 -12.47
C ASP A 269 -10.71 -24.73 -12.04
N LYS A 270 -10.36 -25.44 -10.96
CA LYS A 270 -9.02 -25.45 -10.35
C LYS A 270 -8.53 -24.04 -10.03
N ASP A 271 -7.47 -23.58 -10.70
CA ASP A 271 -6.82 -22.31 -10.42
C ASP A 271 -7.21 -21.23 -11.44
N LEU A 272 -8.04 -21.55 -12.45
CA LEU A 272 -8.56 -20.51 -13.34
C LEU A 272 -9.71 -19.76 -12.69
N VAL A 273 -9.81 -18.47 -12.99
CA VAL A 273 -10.91 -17.58 -12.60
C VAL A 273 -11.46 -16.89 -13.83
N ASP A 274 -12.76 -16.64 -13.83
CA ASP A 274 -13.45 -15.91 -14.89
C ASP A 274 -14.17 -14.67 -14.36
N ASP A 275 -14.22 -13.63 -15.19
CA ASP A 275 -14.98 -12.41 -14.97
C ASP A 275 -15.76 -12.08 -16.24
N LEU A 276 -17.08 -12.30 -16.20
CA LEU A 276 -18.00 -12.13 -17.32
C LEU A 276 -18.86 -10.88 -17.12
N ALA A 277 -18.79 -9.95 -18.07
CA ALA A 277 -19.60 -8.73 -18.08
C ALA A 277 -20.46 -8.65 -19.35
N ILE A 278 -21.78 -8.63 -19.19
CA ILE A 278 -22.72 -8.34 -20.28
C ILE A 278 -22.80 -6.82 -20.45
N LYS A 279 -22.39 -6.30 -21.60
CA LYS A 279 -22.35 -4.85 -21.90
C LYS A 279 -23.64 -4.35 -22.54
N GLU A 280 -24.22 -5.17 -23.42
CA GLU A 280 -25.47 -4.86 -24.10
C GLU A 280 -26.31 -6.13 -24.21
N ASN A 281 -27.61 -6.00 -23.96
CA ASN A 281 -28.54 -7.10 -24.15
C ASN A 281 -29.85 -6.55 -24.74
N SER A 282 -29.98 -6.66 -26.06
CA SER A 282 -31.19 -6.31 -26.80
C SER A 282 -31.85 -7.55 -27.38
N THR A 283 -33.04 -7.39 -27.95
CA THR A 283 -33.78 -8.49 -28.59
C THR A 283 -32.95 -9.24 -29.64
N HIS A 284 -32.22 -8.52 -30.50
CA HIS A 284 -31.48 -9.13 -31.61
C HIS A 284 -29.98 -9.25 -31.34
N THR A 285 -29.41 -8.38 -30.52
CA THR A 285 -27.95 -8.33 -30.33
C THR A 285 -27.58 -8.30 -28.87
N SER A 286 -26.57 -9.09 -28.50
CA SER A 286 -25.97 -9.04 -27.17
C SER A 286 -24.45 -8.98 -27.26
N ILE A 287 -23.85 -8.19 -26.39
CA ILE A 287 -22.40 -7.95 -26.35
C ILE A 287 -21.92 -8.29 -24.95
N ALA A 288 -20.88 -9.11 -24.84
CA ALA A 288 -20.26 -9.49 -23.58
C ALA A 288 -18.74 -9.52 -23.68
N GLU A 289 -18.10 -9.34 -22.52
CA GLU A 289 -16.66 -9.46 -22.32
C GLU A 289 -16.41 -10.52 -21.25
N LEU A 290 -15.45 -11.41 -21.51
CA LEU A 290 -15.02 -12.46 -20.59
C LEU A 290 -13.51 -12.37 -20.40
N ASN A 291 -13.07 -12.13 -19.18
CA ASN A 291 -11.66 -12.26 -18.80
C ASN A 291 -11.44 -13.64 -18.18
N ILE A 292 -10.42 -14.37 -18.65
CA ILE A 292 -10.00 -15.64 -18.05
C ILE A 292 -8.57 -15.45 -17.53
N GLY A 293 -8.39 -15.60 -16.23
CA GLY A 293 -7.11 -15.44 -15.54
C GLY A 293 -6.83 -16.56 -14.57
N GLU A 294 -5.76 -16.42 -13.78
CA GLU A 294 -5.42 -17.36 -12.71
C GLU A 294 -5.68 -16.76 -11.33
N ASN A 295 -6.07 -17.62 -10.39
CA ASN A 295 -6.16 -17.29 -8.99
C ASN A 295 -4.76 -17.06 -8.43
N SER A 296 -4.35 -15.80 -8.40
CA SER A 296 -3.01 -15.39 -7.97
C SER A 296 -2.66 -15.86 -6.56
N VAL A 297 -3.65 -16.02 -5.66
CA VAL A 297 -3.42 -16.52 -4.30
C VAL A 297 -2.96 -17.99 -4.33
N VAL A 298 -3.61 -18.82 -5.13
CA VAL A 298 -3.28 -20.25 -5.23
C VAL A 298 -1.94 -20.44 -5.95
N VAL A 299 -1.71 -19.71 -7.03
CA VAL A 299 -0.45 -19.75 -7.79
C VAL A 299 0.72 -19.30 -6.92
N ASN A 300 0.60 -18.16 -6.23
CA ASN A 300 1.65 -17.65 -5.35
C ASN A 300 1.95 -18.63 -4.20
N THR A 301 0.92 -19.25 -3.62
CA THR A 301 1.10 -20.25 -2.55
C THR A 301 1.85 -21.49 -3.07
N ARG A 302 1.54 -21.97 -4.27
CA ARG A 302 2.25 -23.09 -4.91
C ARG A 302 3.71 -22.73 -5.20
N ASN A 303 3.95 -21.55 -5.76
CA ASN A 303 5.29 -21.04 -6.04
C ASN A 303 6.12 -20.93 -4.75
N LEU A 304 5.52 -20.39 -3.69
CA LEU A 304 6.15 -20.31 -2.37
C LEU A 304 6.46 -21.70 -1.80
N TYR A 305 5.53 -22.66 -1.92
CA TYR A 305 5.76 -24.03 -1.47
C TYR A 305 6.93 -24.70 -2.21
N ASN A 306 7.00 -24.54 -3.52
CA ASN A 306 8.10 -25.08 -4.33
C ASN A 306 9.44 -24.42 -3.95
N PHE A 307 9.45 -23.09 -3.81
CA PHE A 307 10.61 -22.33 -3.35
C PHE A 307 11.13 -22.82 -1.99
N LEU A 308 10.25 -22.88 -0.98
CA LEU A 308 10.65 -23.33 0.36
C LEU A 308 11.16 -24.77 0.35
N ASN A 309 10.56 -25.66 -0.45
CA ASN A 309 11.03 -27.04 -0.57
C ASN A 309 12.39 -27.16 -1.26
N ASN A 310 12.66 -26.36 -2.29
CA ASN A 310 13.95 -26.36 -2.99
C ASN A 310 15.11 -25.85 -2.12
N LEU A 311 14.80 -25.05 -1.09
CA LEU A 311 15.76 -24.56 -0.11
C LEU A 311 15.93 -25.50 1.10
N ARG A 312 15.05 -26.50 1.28
CA ARG A 312 15.17 -27.48 2.36
C ARG A 312 16.47 -28.28 2.22
N GLY A 313 17.19 -28.41 3.34
CA GLY A 313 18.47 -29.11 3.40
C GLY A 313 19.67 -28.30 2.90
N TYR A 314 19.44 -27.13 2.28
CA TYR A 314 20.49 -26.15 2.00
C TYR A 314 20.57 -25.10 3.10
N LEU A 315 19.44 -24.46 3.43
CA LEU A 315 19.35 -23.50 4.53
C LEU A 315 18.98 -24.20 5.84
N LYS A 316 19.48 -23.65 6.95
CA LYS A 316 19.07 -24.06 8.30
C LYS A 316 17.65 -23.57 8.59
N CYS A 317 16.93 -24.26 9.49
CA CYS A 317 15.55 -23.89 9.83
C CYS A 317 15.44 -22.47 10.41
N ASP A 318 16.43 -22.03 11.19
CA ASP A 318 16.45 -20.69 11.78
C ASP A 318 16.81 -19.57 10.79
N GLN A 319 17.18 -19.91 9.55
CA GLN A 319 17.37 -18.94 8.46
C GLN A 319 16.07 -18.62 7.72
N ILE A 320 14.98 -19.36 7.97
CA ILE A 320 13.71 -19.19 7.27
C ILE A 320 12.63 -18.81 8.28
N GLN A 321 12.00 -17.66 8.08
CA GLN A 321 10.83 -17.23 8.83
C GLN A 321 9.64 -17.06 7.88
N THR A 322 8.53 -17.71 8.18
CA THR A 322 7.26 -17.59 7.45
C THR A 322 6.14 -17.21 8.41
N SER A 323 5.02 -16.73 7.88
CA SER A 323 3.77 -16.60 8.66
C SER A 323 3.15 -17.98 8.92
N GLY A 324 2.30 -18.06 9.95
CA GLY A 324 1.63 -19.30 10.35
C GLY A 324 2.41 -20.14 11.36
N GLY A 325 1.81 -21.27 11.76
CA GLY A 325 2.27 -22.06 12.89
C GLY A 325 1.43 -21.75 14.14
N ASN A 326 2.08 -21.72 15.31
CA ASN A 326 1.42 -21.32 16.55
C ASN A 326 1.46 -19.78 16.73
N LEU A 327 0.81 -19.28 17.78
CA LEU A 327 0.77 -17.83 18.06
C LEU A 327 2.16 -17.20 18.25
N ILE A 328 3.12 -17.93 18.80
CA ILE A 328 4.49 -17.44 19.01
C ILE A 328 5.19 -17.26 17.66
N ASP A 329 5.06 -18.24 16.76
CA ASP A 329 5.64 -18.17 15.41
C ASP A 329 5.09 -16.96 14.65
N GLU A 330 3.78 -16.72 14.76
CA GLU A 330 3.10 -15.57 14.16
C GLU A 330 3.60 -14.25 14.78
N ILE A 331 3.79 -14.16 16.10
CA ILE A 331 4.35 -12.97 16.76
C ILE A 331 5.77 -12.69 16.28
N GLU A 332 6.63 -13.72 16.21
CA GLU A 332 8.02 -13.56 15.80
C GLU A 332 8.13 -13.19 14.32
N TYR A 333 7.32 -13.80 13.45
CA TYR A 333 7.18 -13.38 12.06
C TYR A 333 6.78 -11.90 11.98
N ASN A 334 5.73 -11.49 12.71
CA ASN A 334 5.24 -10.12 12.67
C ASN A 334 6.27 -9.10 13.16
N LYS A 335 7.08 -9.45 14.17
CA LYS A 335 8.23 -8.64 14.62
C LYS A 335 9.32 -8.58 13.56
N ALA A 336 9.67 -9.72 12.96
CA ALA A 336 10.70 -9.83 11.94
C ALA A 336 10.35 -9.08 10.65
N SER A 337 9.06 -8.99 10.29
CA SER A 337 8.62 -8.23 9.11
C SER A 337 8.76 -6.72 9.28
N GLN A 338 8.88 -6.22 10.51
CA GLN A 338 8.89 -4.79 10.76
C GLN A 338 10.13 -4.09 10.19
N ILE A 339 9.94 -2.85 9.75
CA ILE A 339 11.01 -1.94 9.33
C ILE A 339 11.00 -0.68 10.19
N PHE A 340 12.02 0.18 10.08
CA PHE A 340 12.16 1.36 10.92
C PHE A 340 10.95 2.31 10.80
N ASN A 341 10.47 2.60 9.60
CA ASN A 341 9.26 3.39 9.43
C ASN A 341 8.00 2.55 9.72
N ARG A 342 7.45 2.66 10.93
CA ARG A 342 6.26 1.88 11.35
C ARG A 342 4.97 2.26 10.64
N ARG A 343 4.98 3.29 9.80
CA ARG A 343 3.87 3.61 8.88
C ARG A 343 3.57 2.42 7.97
N PHE A 344 4.59 1.61 7.68
CA PHE A 344 4.48 0.44 6.83
C PHE A 344 4.40 -0.85 7.66
N GLN A 345 3.34 -1.62 7.43
CA GLN A 345 3.09 -2.92 8.04
C GLN A 345 3.10 -4.02 6.97
N LEU A 346 4.25 -4.17 6.30
CA LEU A 346 4.43 -5.07 5.15
C LEU A 346 4.51 -6.54 5.60
N LYS A 347 4.03 -7.46 4.76
CA LYS A 347 3.92 -8.90 5.07
C LYS A 347 4.60 -9.78 3.99
N PRO A 348 5.92 -9.99 4.06
CA PRO A 348 6.62 -10.87 3.12
C PRO A 348 6.08 -12.31 3.17
N PHE A 349 6.09 -13.04 2.06
CA PHE A 349 5.77 -14.48 2.07
C PHE A 349 6.71 -15.26 2.98
N ALA A 350 8.00 -14.95 2.88
CA ALA A 350 9.06 -15.53 3.67
C ALA A 350 10.17 -14.50 3.87
N ILE A 351 10.83 -14.56 5.03
CA ILE A 351 12.04 -13.81 5.35
C ILE A 351 13.19 -14.82 5.42
N ILE A 352 14.22 -14.60 4.62
CA ILE A 352 15.38 -15.49 4.50
C ILE A 352 16.61 -14.76 5.04
N TYR A 353 17.11 -15.20 6.20
CA TYR A 353 18.32 -14.66 6.82
C TYR A 353 19.57 -15.27 6.16
N CYS A 354 20.13 -14.55 5.19
CA CYS A 354 21.29 -15.01 4.45
C CYS A 354 22.57 -14.87 5.31
N GLU A 355 23.41 -15.91 5.33
CA GLU A 355 24.68 -15.93 6.09
C GLU A 355 25.91 -15.81 5.17
N SER A 356 25.74 -15.93 3.85
CA SER A 356 26.81 -15.90 2.85
C SER A 356 26.36 -15.31 1.51
N THR A 357 27.31 -14.99 0.63
CA THR A 357 27.02 -14.60 -0.76
C THR A 357 26.34 -15.74 -1.52
N GLU A 358 26.70 -16.99 -1.25
CA GLU A 358 26.15 -18.18 -1.86
C GLU A 358 24.68 -18.40 -1.45
N ASP A 359 24.32 -18.12 -0.20
CA ASP A 359 22.91 -18.13 0.25
C ASP A 359 22.09 -17.15 -0.57
N VAL A 360 22.56 -15.91 -0.73
CA VAL A 360 21.89 -14.86 -1.50
C VAL A 360 21.70 -15.29 -2.94
N GLN A 361 22.75 -15.82 -3.58
CA GLN A 361 22.70 -16.32 -4.95
C GLN A 361 21.66 -17.44 -5.08
N ARG A 362 21.68 -18.44 -4.20
CA ARG A 362 20.78 -19.58 -4.27
C ARG A 362 19.32 -19.17 -4.05
N VAL A 363 19.06 -18.36 -3.04
CA VAL A 363 17.72 -17.84 -2.72
C VAL A 363 17.19 -16.98 -3.85
N TYR A 364 18.01 -16.08 -4.39
CA TYR A 364 17.61 -15.24 -5.53
C TYR A 364 17.25 -16.09 -6.75
N LYS A 365 18.13 -17.00 -7.18
CA LYS A 365 17.88 -17.85 -8.36
C LYS A 365 16.63 -18.71 -8.20
N ASP A 366 16.39 -19.25 -7.01
CA ASP A 366 15.21 -20.09 -6.78
C ASP A 366 13.92 -19.27 -6.68
N ALA A 367 13.97 -18.06 -6.13
CA ALA A 367 12.83 -17.13 -6.17
C ALA A 367 12.46 -16.77 -7.62
N ILE A 368 13.45 -16.47 -8.47
CA ILE A 368 13.22 -16.21 -9.90
C ILE A 368 12.65 -17.44 -10.61
N ALA A 369 13.22 -18.62 -10.37
CA ALA A 369 12.74 -19.87 -10.97
C ALA A 369 11.28 -20.20 -10.60
N ASN A 370 10.80 -19.69 -9.46
CA ASN A 370 9.42 -19.84 -8.99
C ASN A 370 8.56 -18.57 -9.21
N ASN A 371 9.00 -17.59 -10.00
CA ASN A 371 8.27 -16.34 -10.27
C ASN A 371 7.87 -15.56 -9.00
N LEU A 372 8.69 -15.61 -7.96
CA LEU A 372 8.46 -14.88 -6.71
C LEU A 372 9.18 -13.53 -6.74
N PRO A 373 8.49 -12.42 -6.46
CA PRO A 373 9.14 -11.12 -6.33
C PRO A 373 10.04 -11.08 -5.09
N ILE A 374 11.14 -10.34 -5.18
CA ILE A 374 12.12 -10.24 -4.09
C ILE A 374 12.26 -8.82 -3.53
N ARG A 375 12.71 -8.75 -2.28
CA ARG A 375 13.17 -7.54 -1.61
C ARG A 375 14.45 -7.83 -0.84
N VAL A 376 15.28 -6.81 -0.66
CA VAL A 376 16.55 -6.93 0.07
C VAL A 376 16.57 -5.95 1.22
N ARG A 377 16.86 -6.45 2.42
CA ARG A 377 16.93 -5.65 3.65
C ARG A 377 18.26 -5.82 4.35
N SER A 378 18.93 -4.68 4.57
CA SER A 378 20.01 -4.54 5.56
C SER A 378 19.45 -3.99 6.88
N GLY A 379 19.49 -2.67 7.09
CA GLY A 379 19.04 -2.05 8.34
C GLY A 379 17.54 -1.76 8.44
N GLY A 380 16.78 -1.88 7.35
CA GLY A 380 15.34 -1.57 7.35
C GLY A 380 14.97 -0.09 7.46
N HIS A 381 15.89 0.83 7.13
CA HIS A 381 15.75 2.29 7.27
C HIS A 381 15.25 3.01 6.01
N ASP A 382 14.70 2.29 5.03
CA ASP A 382 14.10 2.92 3.85
C ASP A 382 12.83 3.68 4.26
N HIS A 383 12.81 5.01 4.05
CA HIS A 383 11.69 5.86 4.48
C HIS A 383 10.36 5.60 3.76
N GLU A 384 10.39 4.88 2.62
CA GLU A 384 9.20 4.45 1.87
C GLU A 384 8.98 2.92 1.94
N GLY A 385 9.72 2.23 2.80
CA GLY A 385 9.61 0.79 3.02
C GLY A 385 10.00 -0.10 1.85
N GLU A 386 10.69 0.42 0.84
CA GLU A 386 11.04 -0.32 -0.39
C GLU A 386 12.08 -1.43 -0.17
N CYS A 387 12.73 -1.47 0.99
CA CYS A 387 13.58 -2.58 1.41
C CYS A 387 12.79 -3.82 1.88
N SER A 388 11.46 -3.74 1.93
CA SER A 388 10.54 -4.84 2.25
C SER A 388 9.34 -4.81 1.29
N GLY A 389 8.37 -5.70 1.49
CA GLY A 389 7.17 -5.79 0.68
C GLY A 389 6.16 -6.78 1.24
N THR A 390 4.91 -6.66 0.79
CA THR A 390 3.90 -7.69 0.98
C THR A 390 3.97 -8.65 -0.20
N ASP A 391 3.78 -9.96 0.05
CA ASP A 391 3.79 -10.98 -0.99
C ASP A 391 5.13 -11.07 -1.76
N VAL A 392 6.24 -10.93 -1.03
CA VAL A 392 7.62 -11.04 -1.54
C VAL A 392 8.46 -12.02 -0.75
N VAL A 393 9.51 -12.56 -1.35
CA VAL A 393 10.63 -13.17 -0.62
C VAL A 393 11.57 -12.05 -0.16
N LEU A 394 11.69 -11.88 1.15
CA LEU A 394 12.58 -10.89 1.75
C LEU A 394 13.94 -11.52 2.06
N LEU A 395 14.98 -11.13 1.31
CA LEU A 395 16.36 -11.47 1.62
C LEU A 395 16.87 -10.52 2.71
N ASP A 396 17.01 -11.04 3.91
CA ASP A 396 17.53 -10.32 5.06
C ASP A 396 19.04 -10.56 5.20
N MET A 397 19.79 -9.46 5.14
CA MET A 397 21.25 -9.46 5.07
C MET A 397 21.92 -9.37 6.45
N THR A 398 21.14 -9.31 7.54
CA THR A 398 21.66 -8.98 8.89
C THR A 398 22.69 -9.98 9.42
N ARG A 399 22.72 -11.22 8.91
CA ARG A 399 23.71 -12.24 9.30
C ARG A 399 24.98 -12.22 8.44
N ILE A 400 25.05 -11.43 7.37
CA ILE A 400 26.31 -11.13 6.67
C ILE A 400 26.92 -9.88 7.32
N ASN A 401 27.54 -10.06 8.48
CA ASN A 401 27.94 -8.99 9.39
C ASN A 401 29.45 -8.98 9.73
N HIS A 402 30.30 -9.57 8.91
CA HIS A 402 31.75 -9.49 9.10
C HIS A 402 32.27 -8.05 9.00
N ILE A 403 33.30 -7.72 9.78
CA ILE A 403 34.00 -6.43 9.77
C ILE A 403 35.49 -6.73 9.82
N GLU A 404 36.21 -6.37 8.78
CA GLU A 404 37.65 -6.66 8.67
C GLU A 404 38.41 -5.42 8.24
N VAL A 405 39.20 -4.86 9.15
CA VAL A 405 40.07 -3.71 8.86
C VAL A 405 41.39 -4.22 8.27
N SER A 406 41.81 -3.65 7.15
CA SER A 406 43.10 -3.95 6.53
C SER A 406 44.28 -3.66 7.46
N HIS A 407 45.35 -4.45 7.36
CA HIS A 407 46.55 -4.30 8.18
C HIS A 407 47.20 -2.91 8.04
N ASN A 408 47.13 -2.30 6.85
CA ASN A 408 47.64 -0.96 6.58
C ASN A 408 46.63 0.15 6.91
N LYS A 409 45.45 -0.20 7.44
CA LYS A 409 44.39 0.71 7.87
C LYS A 409 43.92 1.67 6.77
N GLN A 410 43.92 1.22 5.52
CA GLN A 410 43.48 2.01 4.36
C GLN A 410 42.03 1.71 3.95
N PHE A 411 41.60 0.46 4.15
CA PHE A 411 40.25 0.01 3.81
C PHE A 411 39.71 -0.98 4.86
N ALA A 412 38.39 -1.16 4.87
CA ALA A 412 37.70 -2.19 5.61
C ALA A 412 36.74 -2.96 4.69
N ARG A 413 36.72 -4.29 4.83
CA ARG A 413 35.70 -5.17 4.22
C ARG A 413 34.56 -5.35 5.20
N ILE A 414 33.36 -5.06 4.75
CA ILE A 414 32.19 -4.95 5.62
C ILE A 414 31.02 -5.69 5.00
N GLY A 415 30.46 -6.64 5.73
CA GLY A 415 29.22 -7.31 5.38
C GLY A 415 28.03 -6.33 5.43
N PRO A 416 27.07 -6.43 4.49
CA PRO A 416 25.96 -5.49 4.34
C PRO A 416 24.96 -5.51 5.50
N GLY A 417 24.99 -6.52 6.37
CA GLY A 417 24.15 -6.64 7.56
C GLY A 417 24.54 -5.71 8.71
N ASN A 418 25.74 -5.14 8.67
CA ASN A 418 26.26 -4.31 9.74
C ASN A 418 25.47 -3.02 9.94
N ARG A 419 25.17 -2.71 11.22
CA ARG A 419 24.61 -1.43 11.66
C ARG A 419 25.70 -0.57 12.31
N PHE A 420 25.51 0.74 12.35
CA PHE A 420 26.55 1.64 12.86
C PHE A 420 26.93 1.41 14.33
N LYS A 421 25.97 1.01 15.18
CA LYS A 421 26.22 0.64 16.57
C LYS A 421 27.19 -0.54 16.73
N ASP A 422 27.20 -1.46 15.76
CA ASP A 422 28.03 -2.66 15.79
C ASP A 422 29.34 -2.42 15.02
N LEU A 423 29.28 -1.62 13.95
CA LEU A 423 30.42 -1.32 13.07
C LEU A 423 31.41 -0.32 13.66
N THR A 424 30.93 0.81 14.19
CA THR A 424 31.82 1.91 14.58
C THR A 424 32.70 1.63 15.79
N PRO A 425 32.30 0.84 16.81
CA PRO A 425 33.21 0.44 17.88
C PRO A 425 34.42 -0.35 17.34
N VAL A 426 34.18 -1.32 16.45
CA VAL A 426 35.25 -2.13 15.85
C VAL A 426 36.23 -1.28 15.03
N LEU A 427 35.72 -0.30 14.28
CA LEU A 427 36.58 0.64 13.55
C LEU A 427 37.40 1.52 14.52
N ALA A 428 36.74 2.06 15.55
CA ALA A 428 37.37 2.93 16.55
C ALA A 428 38.47 2.23 17.34
N GLU A 429 38.29 0.95 17.70
CA GLU A 429 39.32 0.10 18.33
C GLU A 429 40.57 -0.04 17.44
N ASN A 430 40.38 0.01 16.12
CA ASN A 430 41.48 0.01 15.15
C ASN A 430 42.06 1.41 14.87
N GLY A 431 41.53 2.46 15.51
CA GLY A 431 41.96 3.85 15.35
C GLY A 431 41.51 4.49 14.04
N VAL A 432 40.52 3.90 13.37
CA VAL A 432 40.01 4.36 12.08
C VAL A 432 38.50 4.53 12.09
N MET A 433 37.95 5.16 11.06
CA MET A 433 36.51 5.35 10.92
C MET A 433 36.10 5.48 9.45
N ILE A 434 34.79 5.39 9.20
CA ILE A 434 34.13 5.71 7.92
C ILE A 434 33.20 6.92 8.11
N ALA A 435 32.72 7.52 7.02
CA ALA A 435 31.77 8.62 7.09
C ALA A 435 30.36 8.11 7.43
N HIS A 436 30.16 7.63 8.65
CA HIS A 436 28.90 7.03 9.13
C HIS A 436 27.77 8.07 9.30
N GLY A 437 26.54 7.59 9.46
CA GLY A 437 25.37 8.40 9.82
C GLY A 437 25.23 8.60 11.34
N THR A 438 24.23 9.38 11.77
CA THR A 438 23.98 9.63 13.21
C THR A 438 23.11 8.57 13.87
N CYS A 439 22.22 7.90 13.12
CA CYS A 439 21.31 6.88 13.65
C CYS A 439 22.04 5.54 13.87
N ALA A 440 22.12 5.07 15.11
CA ALA A 440 22.90 3.88 15.47
C ALA A 440 22.43 2.59 14.78
N THR A 441 21.14 2.49 14.45
CA THR A 441 20.51 1.29 13.87
C THR A 441 20.50 1.25 12.34
N VAL A 442 20.97 2.29 11.65
CA VAL A 442 21.07 2.32 10.19
C VAL A 442 22.07 1.28 9.70
N GLY A 443 21.68 0.55 8.64
CA GLY A 443 22.54 -0.43 7.99
C GLY A 443 23.48 0.22 6.96
N VAL A 444 24.76 -0.17 6.99
CA VAL A 444 25.83 0.46 6.21
C VAL A 444 25.62 0.37 4.69
N ALA A 445 25.03 -0.71 4.19
CA ALA A 445 24.88 -0.93 2.74
C ALA A 445 23.93 0.07 2.09
N GLY A 446 22.66 0.10 2.51
CA GLY A 446 21.69 1.05 1.97
C GLY A 446 22.14 2.51 2.13
N PHE A 447 22.75 2.84 3.27
CA PHE A 447 23.32 4.16 3.54
C PHE A 447 24.41 4.55 2.53
N THR A 448 25.37 3.66 2.29
CA THR A 448 26.48 3.89 1.34
C THR A 448 25.97 3.98 -0.10
N LEU A 449 25.09 3.06 -0.49
CA LEU A 449 24.62 2.95 -1.87
C LEU A 449 23.67 4.10 -2.27
N GLY A 450 23.09 4.80 -1.29
CA GLY A 450 22.27 6.00 -1.46
C GLY A 450 22.99 7.33 -1.21
N GLY A 451 24.33 7.31 -1.01
CA GLY A 451 25.14 8.49 -0.71
C GLY A 451 25.79 8.39 0.66
N GLY A 452 25.00 8.53 1.73
CA GLY A 452 25.48 8.40 3.10
C GLY A 452 26.00 9.72 3.67
N TRP A 453 25.06 10.54 4.17
CA TRP A 453 25.33 11.81 4.84
C TRP A 453 25.41 11.63 6.36
N GLY A 454 26.33 12.34 7.02
CA GLY A 454 26.49 12.29 8.47
C GLY A 454 27.56 13.22 9.03
N PRO A 455 28.04 12.97 10.27
CA PRO A 455 28.95 13.85 10.99
C PRO A 455 30.22 14.19 10.22
N TRP A 456 30.74 13.26 9.43
CA TRP A 456 32.02 13.42 8.75
C TRP A 456 31.90 14.02 7.35
N THR A 457 30.69 14.30 6.84
CA THR A 457 30.50 14.66 5.42
C THR A 457 31.29 15.88 4.98
N ARG A 458 31.41 16.92 5.82
CA ARG A 458 32.20 18.13 5.46
C ARG A 458 33.69 17.82 5.28
N LYS A 459 34.24 16.93 6.11
CA LYS A 459 35.67 16.61 6.15
C LYS A 459 36.06 15.44 5.25
N GLN A 460 35.17 14.47 5.06
CA GLN A 460 35.46 13.18 4.41
C GLN A 460 34.52 12.85 3.24
N GLY A 461 33.57 13.72 2.91
CA GLY A 461 32.59 13.50 1.85
C GLY A 461 31.45 12.57 2.26
N MET A 462 30.54 12.29 1.33
CA MET A 462 29.53 11.25 1.51
C MET A 462 30.20 9.88 1.64
N ASN A 463 29.60 8.95 2.39
CA ASN A 463 30.20 7.62 2.58
C ASN A 463 30.37 6.84 1.27
N CYS A 464 29.50 7.09 0.29
CA CYS A 464 29.61 6.51 -1.04
C CYS A 464 30.94 6.85 -1.72
N GLU A 465 31.56 7.98 -1.41
CA GLU A 465 32.84 8.38 -2.02
C GLU A 465 33.99 7.46 -1.60
N ALA A 466 33.88 6.87 -0.40
CA ALA A 466 34.83 5.94 0.17
C ALA A 466 34.69 4.51 -0.40
N LEU A 467 33.62 4.18 -1.13
CA LEU A 467 33.45 2.86 -1.73
C LEU A 467 34.47 2.63 -2.84
N VAL A 468 35.29 1.60 -2.66
CA VAL A 468 36.36 1.20 -3.56
C VAL A 468 36.19 -0.21 -4.11
N GLY A 469 35.24 -0.99 -3.59
CA GLY A 469 34.92 -2.30 -4.12
C GLY A 469 33.63 -2.86 -3.53
N ALA A 470 33.08 -3.86 -4.20
CA ALA A 470 31.87 -4.56 -3.76
C ALA A 470 31.81 -5.98 -4.33
N THR A 471 31.14 -6.89 -3.61
CA THR A 471 30.70 -8.18 -4.17
C THR A 471 29.19 -8.12 -4.42
N VAL A 472 28.75 -8.46 -5.62
CA VAL A 472 27.37 -8.27 -6.10
C VAL A 472 26.82 -9.55 -6.73
N VAL A 473 25.58 -9.91 -6.42
CA VAL A 473 24.81 -10.92 -7.17
C VAL A 473 23.98 -10.21 -8.24
N LEU A 474 24.23 -10.51 -9.51
CA LEU A 474 23.57 -9.90 -10.67
C LEU A 474 22.23 -10.58 -11.00
N GLY A 475 21.51 -10.06 -11.99
CA GLY A 475 20.15 -10.47 -12.36
C GLY A 475 20.06 -11.88 -12.92
N ASN A 476 21.12 -12.36 -13.55
CA ASN A 476 21.31 -13.74 -13.99
C ASN A 476 21.73 -14.69 -12.84
N GLY A 477 21.98 -14.13 -11.65
CA GLY A 477 22.44 -14.83 -10.47
C GLY A 477 23.96 -15.03 -10.40
N GLU A 478 24.77 -14.48 -11.30
CA GLU A 478 26.23 -14.54 -11.19
C GLU A 478 26.76 -13.66 -10.06
N ILE A 479 27.88 -14.07 -9.47
CA ILE A 479 28.58 -13.32 -8.42
C ILE A 479 29.73 -12.56 -9.07
N THR A 480 29.69 -11.23 -8.99
CA THR A 480 30.71 -10.33 -9.52
C THR A 480 31.44 -9.62 -8.39
N LYS A 481 32.76 -9.49 -8.52
CA LYS A 481 33.62 -8.76 -7.56
C LYS A 481 34.25 -7.57 -8.25
N ILE A 482 33.84 -6.39 -7.83
CA ILE A 482 34.24 -5.13 -8.45
C ILE A 482 35.26 -4.45 -7.55
N ARG A 483 36.35 -3.94 -8.11
CA ARG A 483 37.32 -3.12 -7.39
C ARG A 483 37.75 -1.90 -8.19
N MET A 484 38.13 -0.86 -7.46
CA MET A 484 38.68 0.36 -8.02
C MET A 484 40.01 0.04 -8.73
N GLY A 485 40.10 0.39 -10.02
CA GLY A 485 41.27 0.13 -10.86
C GLY A 485 41.01 -0.93 -11.94
N ASP A 486 39.98 -1.75 -11.78
CA ASP A 486 39.57 -2.71 -12.81
C ASP A 486 38.79 -1.99 -13.92
N SER A 487 39.22 -2.14 -15.18
CA SER A 487 38.67 -1.40 -16.32
C SER A 487 37.26 -1.83 -16.71
N ASP A 488 36.95 -3.11 -16.50
CA ASP A 488 35.80 -3.76 -17.14
C ASP A 488 34.48 -3.45 -16.42
N GLU A 489 34.54 -3.10 -15.14
CA GLU A 489 33.37 -2.91 -14.26
C GLU A 489 33.34 -1.55 -13.55
N LYS A 490 34.21 -0.61 -13.97
CA LYS A 490 34.32 0.72 -13.36
C LYS A 490 32.99 1.49 -13.32
N ASP A 491 32.14 1.31 -14.33
CA ASP A 491 30.86 2.03 -14.41
C ASP A 491 29.84 1.46 -13.42
N LEU A 492 29.91 0.15 -13.13
CA LEU A 492 29.07 -0.48 -12.11
C LEU A 492 29.47 0.00 -10.71
N LEU A 493 30.78 0.07 -10.42
CA LEU A 493 31.26 0.67 -9.17
C LEU A 493 30.79 2.13 -9.06
N TRP A 494 30.92 2.93 -10.13
CA TRP A 494 30.43 4.31 -10.17
C TRP A 494 28.94 4.41 -9.82
N ALA A 495 28.10 3.52 -10.37
CA ALA A 495 26.66 3.50 -10.10
C ALA A 495 26.32 3.09 -8.66
N LEU A 496 27.07 2.16 -8.07
CA LEU A 496 26.91 1.79 -6.65
C LEU A 496 27.28 2.96 -5.70
N LYS A 497 28.08 3.93 -6.16
CA LYS A 497 28.45 5.12 -5.38
C LYS A 497 27.35 6.20 -5.41
N GLY A 498 26.21 5.89 -4.81
CA GLY A 498 25.10 6.82 -4.61
C GLY A 498 23.97 6.75 -5.64
N GLY A 499 24.05 5.84 -6.63
CA GLY A 499 23.02 5.62 -7.65
C GLY A 499 21.89 4.66 -7.24
N GLY A 500 21.90 4.15 -6.00
CA GLY A 500 20.91 3.20 -5.49
C GLY A 500 21.22 1.76 -5.86
N GLY A 501 21.71 0.98 -4.89
CA GLY A 501 22.34 -0.32 -5.17
C GLY A 501 21.42 -1.41 -5.70
N MET A 502 20.18 -1.51 -5.21
CA MET A 502 19.28 -2.58 -5.63
C MET A 502 19.01 -2.56 -7.13
N SER A 503 19.09 -1.40 -7.81
CA SER A 503 18.86 -1.30 -9.27
C SER A 503 19.85 -2.10 -10.13
N TYR A 504 20.99 -2.51 -9.56
CA TYR A 504 22.11 -3.12 -10.27
C TYR A 504 22.46 -4.54 -9.82
N GLY A 505 21.87 -5.00 -8.71
CA GLY A 505 22.19 -6.29 -8.08
C GLY A 505 22.07 -6.27 -6.57
N ILE A 506 22.36 -7.42 -5.95
CA ILE A 506 22.33 -7.61 -4.50
C ILE A 506 23.76 -7.54 -3.97
N VAL A 507 24.11 -6.46 -3.27
CA VAL A 507 25.44 -6.27 -2.68
C VAL A 507 25.60 -7.14 -1.43
N THR A 508 26.63 -7.99 -1.42
CA THR A 508 26.93 -8.95 -0.33
C THR A 508 28.22 -8.64 0.43
N GLU A 509 29.04 -7.70 -0.06
CA GLU A 509 30.21 -7.16 0.63
C GLU A 509 30.50 -5.74 0.13
N LEU A 510 30.95 -4.86 1.03
CA LEU A 510 31.44 -3.51 0.72
C LEU A 510 32.91 -3.42 1.10
N GLU A 511 33.73 -2.82 0.24
CA GLU A 511 35.10 -2.42 0.54
C GLU A 511 35.14 -0.89 0.61
N LEU A 512 35.31 -0.35 1.82
CA LEU A 512 35.28 1.08 2.11
C LEU A 512 36.65 1.58 2.54
N LYS A 513 37.10 2.70 1.97
CA LYS A 513 38.22 3.47 2.52
C LYS A 513 37.91 3.91 3.94
N VAL A 514 38.89 3.82 4.82
CA VAL A 514 38.81 4.30 6.20
C VAL A 514 39.78 5.47 6.39
N PHE A 515 39.49 6.34 7.35
CA PHE A 515 40.37 7.45 7.75
C PHE A 515 40.74 7.35 9.22
N GLU A 516 41.88 7.93 9.61
CA GLU A 516 42.32 7.95 11.00
C GLU A 516 41.42 8.82 11.87
N LEU A 517 41.06 8.33 13.06
CA LEU A 517 40.30 9.11 14.04
C LEU A 517 41.14 10.25 14.63
N PRO A 518 40.54 11.42 14.89
CA PRO A 518 41.20 12.49 15.63
C PRO A 518 41.44 12.06 17.08
N LYS A 519 42.35 12.76 17.78
CA LYS A 519 42.62 12.48 19.19
C LYS A 519 41.42 12.78 20.10
N GLU A 520 40.75 13.90 19.86
CA GLU A 520 39.61 14.36 20.64
C GLU A 520 38.51 14.83 19.70
N LEU A 521 37.28 14.39 19.96
CA LEU A 521 36.07 14.81 19.27
C LEU A 521 35.00 15.13 20.33
N ILE A 522 34.22 16.18 20.14
CA ILE A 522 33.10 16.55 21.00
C ILE A 522 31.84 16.62 20.15
N LYS A 523 30.81 15.87 20.53
CA LYS A 523 29.45 16.12 20.02
C LYS A 523 28.79 17.16 20.91
N PHE A 524 28.18 18.17 20.29
CA PHE A 524 27.55 19.26 21.02
C PHE A 524 26.20 19.64 20.41
N GLU A 525 25.39 20.31 21.23
CA GLU A 525 24.10 20.88 20.87
C GLU A 525 24.06 22.35 21.27
N VAL A 526 23.53 23.18 20.39
CA VAL A 526 23.23 24.59 20.67
C VAL A 526 21.75 24.81 20.42
N GLU A 527 21.04 25.36 21.39
CA GLU A 527 19.59 25.57 21.32
C GLU A 527 19.22 27.05 21.41
N TRP A 528 18.25 27.42 20.58
CA TRP A 528 17.59 28.72 20.58
C TRP A 528 16.09 28.51 20.72
N ASN A 529 15.46 29.48 21.36
CA ASN A 529 14.02 29.53 21.50
C ASN A 529 13.50 28.23 22.13
N LYS A 530 14.12 27.83 23.24
CA LYS A 530 13.87 26.55 23.92
C LYS A 530 12.42 26.44 24.36
N TYR A 531 11.83 25.26 24.22
CA TYR A 531 10.50 24.99 24.74
C TYR A 531 10.49 25.00 26.27
N CYS A 532 9.37 25.40 26.86
CA CYS A 532 9.14 25.30 28.29
C CYS A 532 9.09 23.81 28.68
N ASP A 533 9.81 23.44 29.74
CA ASP A 533 9.84 22.07 30.23
C ASP A 533 8.46 21.62 30.76
N ASP A 534 7.69 22.55 31.35
CA ASP A 534 6.36 22.27 31.92
C ASP A 534 5.22 22.26 30.89
N ASP A 535 5.35 23.02 29.79
CA ASP A 535 4.38 23.02 28.69
C ASP A 535 5.09 23.05 27.33
N PRO A 536 5.13 21.91 26.61
CA PRO A 536 5.84 21.80 25.35
C PRO A 536 5.15 22.55 24.18
N THR A 537 4.02 23.23 24.41
CA THR A 537 3.40 24.14 23.43
C THR A 537 3.90 25.57 23.52
N ILE A 538 4.61 25.92 24.61
CA ILE A 538 5.17 27.25 24.83
C ILE A 538 6.69 27.18 24.65
N PHE A 539 7.28 28.17 23.99
CA PHE A 539 8.74 28.28 23.87
C PHE A 539 9.21 29.72 24.01
N HIS A 540 10.48 29.90 24.37
CA HIS A 540 11.08 31.21 24.54
C HIS A 540 11.25 31.87 23.17
N GLU A 541 10.74 33.08 23.00
CA GLU A 541 10.80 33.79 21.72
C GLU A 541 11.89 34.87 21.74
N ASN A 542 13.16 34.45 21.86
CA ASN A 542 14.29 35.36 22.06
C ASN A 542 14.93 35.80 20.74
N THR A 543 15.19 34.87 19.83
CA THR A 543 16.04 35.09 18.65
C THR A 543 15.28 34.80 17.35
N LYS A 544 15.38 35.67 16.35
CA LYS A 544 14.69 35.47 15.06
C LYS A 544 15.25 34.25 14.34
N THR A 545 14.36 33.46 13.75
CA THR A 545 14.73 32.24 13.00
C THR A 545 15.65 32.58 11.83
N LYS A 546 15.39 33.70 11.15
CA LYS A 546 16.18 34.21 10.03
C LYS A 546 17.65 34.43 10.41
N ASP A 547 17.89 35.11 11.54
CA ASP A 547 19.25 35.41 12.02
C ASP A 547 20.01 34.12 12.37
N ILE A 548 19.34 33.11 12.92
CA ILE A 548 19.93 31.80 13.26
C ILE A 548 20.32 31.04 11.98
N ILE A 549 19.41 30.95 11.00
CA ILE A 549 19.66 30.24 9.73
C ILE A 549 20.82 30.93 8.98
N GLN A 550 20.81 32.26 8.89
CA GLN A 550 21.86 33.03 8.21
C GLN A 550 23.22 32.88 8.91
N ALA A 551 23.25 32.91 10.24
CA ALA A 551 24.49 32.66 10.98
C ALA A 551 25.04 31.25 10.73
N TRP A 552 24.19 30.22 10.82
CA TRP A 552 24.58 28.83 10.56
C TRP A 552 25.05 28.62 9.12
N GLU A 553 24.34 29.17 8.14
CA GLU A 553 24.69 29.10 6.72
C GLU A 553 26.04 29.80 6.44
N HIS A 554 26.26 30.97 7.04
CA HIS A 554 27.52 31.69 6.93
C HIS A 554 28.70 30.89 7.47
N ILE A 555 28.54 30.20 8.61
CA ILE A 555 29.57 29.35 9.24
C ILE A 555 30.02 28.20 8.33
N ILE A 556 29.07 27.55 7.65
CA ILE A 556 29.40 26.38 6.83
C ILE A 556 29.97 26.76 5.47
N ILE A 557 29.57 27.92 4.91
CA ILE A 557 30.05 28.45 3.62
C ILE A 557 31.41 29.14 3.76
N ASN A 558 31.54 30.09 4.69
CA ASN A 558 32.70 30.99 4.79
C ASN A 558 33.70 30.51 5.84
N LYS A 559 34.14 29.26 5.70
CA LYS A 559 35.05 28.59 6.64
C LYS A 559 36.42 29.27 6.80
N ASP A 560 36.85 30.01 5.80
CA ASP A 560 38.14 30.71 5.76
C ASP A 560 38.04 32.15 6.29
N ASP A 561 36.84 32.61 6.64
CA ASP A 561 36.67 33.92 7.26
C ASP A 561 37.44 33.96 8.58
N ALA A 562 38.23 35.01 8.75
CA ALA A 562 38.95 35.27 9.98
C ALA A 562 37.95 35.71 11.06
N TYR A 563 37.26 34.75 11.67
CA TYR A 563 36.61 34.92 12.96
C TYR A 563 37.72 35.34 13.95
N SER A 564 37.85 36.64 14.19
CA SER A 564 39.05 37.25 14.75
C SER A 564 39.42 36.73 16.14
N GLY A 565 40.62 36.15 16.32
CA GLY A 565 41.21 35.78 17.62
C GLY A 565 41.61 34.30 17.70
N SER A 566 42.84 34.00 18.13
CA SER A 566 43.62 32.75 17.98
C SER A 566 43.09 31.44 18.59
N ASP A 567 41.84 31.33 19.01
CA ASP A 567 41.40 30.27 19.94
C ASP A 567 40.71 29.06 19.27
N PHE A 568 40.35 29.17 17.99
CA PHE A 568 39.81 28.07 17.18
C PHE A 568 40.01 28.26 15.67
N GLN A 569 39.78 27.21 14.89
CA GLN A 569 39.67 27.23 13.43
C GLN A 569 38.36 26.55 12.98
N ASN A 570 37.66 27.09 11.98
CA ASN A 570 36.38 26.52 11.50
C ASN A 570 36.53 25.06 11.03
N ILE A 571 37.72 24.64 10.56
CA ILE A 571 38.00 23.27 10.14
C ILE A 571 37.81 22.24 11.26
N GLN A 572 37.83 22.67 12.53
CA GLN A 572 37.54 21.84 13.69
C GLN A 572 36.05 21.45 13.75
N LEU A 573 35.15 22.19 13.09
CA LEU A 573 33.76 21.77 12.91
C LEU A 573 33.69 20.63 11.87
N ILE A 574 33.74 19.39 12.32
CA ILE A 574 33.73 18.20 11.48
C ILE A 574 32.44 18.07 10.67
N GLY A 575 31.31 18.39 11.30
CA GLY A 575 29.99 18.39 10.67
C GLY A 575 28.93 19.01 11.56
N THR A 576 27.84 19.42 10.94
CA THR A 576 26.73 20.05 11.65
C THR A 576 25.41 19.88 10.90
N ASN A 577 24.31 19.92 11.65
CA ASN A 577 22.98 20.15 11.11
C ASN A 577 22.18 21.10 12.01
N LEU A 578 21.23 21.82 11.41
CA LEU A 578 20.32 22.71 12.11
C LEU A 578 18.89 22.19 11.98
N LYS A 579 18.28 21.80 13.11
CA LYS A 579 16.87 21.49 13.20
C LYS A 579 16.07 22.79 13.43
N VAL A 580 15.00 22.99 12.67
CA VAL A 580 14.04 24.09 12.88
C VAL A 580 12.65 23.50 13.01
N SER A 581 12.00 23.71 14.15
CA SER A 581 10.66 23.19 14.41
C SER A 581 9.61 23.93 13.59
N GLY A 582 8.59 23.23 13.08
CA GLY A 582 7.40 23.85 12.49
C GLY A 582 6.49 24.46 13.55
N LYS A 583 5.72 25.48 13.17
CA LYS A 583 4.90 26.28 14.09
C LYS A 583 3.48 26.46 13.54
N HIS A 584 2.49 26.45 14.45
CA HIS A 584 1.11 26.78 14.11
C HIS A 584 0.99 28.25 13.71
N LEU A 585 0.33 28.52 12.58
CA LEU A 585 -0.05 29.87 12.18
C LEU A 585 -1.44 30.22 12.72
N ALA A 586 -1.51 31.10 13.72
CA ALA A 586 -2.80 31.49 14.32
C ALA A 586 -3.58 32.53 13.49
N ASN A 587 -2.89 33.45 12.81
CA ASN A 587 -3.52 34.49 11.98
C ASN A 587 -2.68 34.83 10.74
N PRO A 588 -3.09 34.39 9.54
CA PRO A 588 -2.38 34.67 8.30
C PRO A 588 -2.21 36.18 8.00
N ALA A 589 -3.14 37.03 8.44
CA ALA A 589 -3.11 38.46 8.14
C ALA A 589 -1.96 39.22 8.81
N THR A 590 -1.39 38.66 9.88
CA THR A 590 -0.30 39.28 10.66
C THR A 590 1.06 38.60 10.44
N PHE A 591 1.10 37.57 9.58
CA PHE A 591 2.29 36.77 9.35
C PHE A 591 3.41 37.59 8.72
N ASN A 592 4.61 37.53 9.30
CA ASN A 592 5.82 38.13 8.71
C ASN A 592 7.04 37.24 8.98
N PRO A 593 7.59 36.57 7.96
CA PRO A 593 8.69 35.62 8.12
C PRO A 593 9.96 36.26 8.71
N GLU A 594 10.18 37.56 8.54
CA GLU A 594 11.35 38.27 9.08
C GLU A 594 11.33 38.45 10.60
N LYS A 595 10.15 38.28 11.21
CA LYS A 595 9.95 38.40 12.66
C LYS A 595 9.71 37.08 13.33
N GLU A 596 9.53 36.00 12.57
CA GLU A 596 9.18 34.70 13.12
C GLU A 596 10.32 34.06 13.92
N LYS A 597 9.91 33.35 14.95
CA LYS A 597 10.77 32.66 15.91
C LYS A 597 10.27 31.24 16.04
N HIS A 598 11.17 30.30 15.80
CA HIS A 598 10.96 28.87 15.93
C HIS A 598 12.00 28.32 16.89
N ASN A 599 11.68 27.23 17.58
CA ASN A 599 12.70 26.45 18.28
C ASN A 599 13.71 25.92 17.25
N CYS A 600 14.98 26.18 17.51
CA CYS A 600 16.09 25.78 16.65
C CYS A 600 17.13 25.04 17.48
N ILE A 601 17.65 23.92 16.96
CA ILE A 601 18.71 23.15 17.60
C ILE A 601 19.79 22.85 16.56
N MET A 602 20.99 23.35 16.78
CA MET A 602 22.17 22.97 16.01
C MET A 602 22.85 21.80 16.70
N TYR A 603 23.06 20.72 15.96
CA TYR A 603 23.92 19.62 16.37
C TYR A 603 25.27 19.77 15.66
N GLY A 604 26.36 19.53 16.36
CA GLY A 604 27.70 19.64 15.80
C GLY A 604 28.69 18.62 16.35
N TYR A 605 29.75 18.41 15.58
CA TYR A 605 30.88 17.56 15.93
C TYR A 605 32.15 18.38 15.81
N TRP A 606 32.92 18.47 16.89
CA TRP A 606 34.03 19.38 17.05
C TRP A 606 35.34 18.63 17.35
N GLU A 607 36.35 18.79 16.51
CA GLU A 607 37.69 18.27 16.73
C GLU A 607 38.50 19.28 17.55
N GLY A 608 38.49 19.12 18.86
CA GLY A 608 39.15 20.02 19.80
C GLY A 608 38.59 19.88 21.21
N ASN A 609 38.95 20.83 22.06
CA ASN A 609 38.52 20.86 23.46
C ASN A 609 37.30 21.78 23.69
N SER A 610 36.72 21.71 24.89
CA SER A 610 35.55 22.50 25.30
C SER A 610 35.75 24.01 25.19
N ASP A 611 36.97 24.51 25.41
CA ASP A 611 37.24 25.95 25.43
C ASP A 611 37.25 26.52 24.00
N SER A 612 37.89 25.82 23.07
CA SER A 612 37.83 26.17 21.64
C SER A 612 36.41 26.11 21.08
N LEU A 613 35.60 25.14 21.53
CA LEU A 613 34.18 25.03 21.15
C LEU A 613 33.35 26.21 21.69
N LYS A 614 33.55 26.61 22.96
CA LYS A 614 32.87 27.78 23.54
C LYS A 614 33.24 29.06 22.80
N ALA A 615 34.52 29.25 22.48
CA ALA A 615 35.01 30.38 21.70
C ALA A 615 34.36 30.43 20.31
N PHE A 616 34.24 29.27 19.65
CA PHE A 616 33.51 29.14 18.38
C PHE A 616 32.06 29.59 18.52
N VAL A 617 31.30 29.06 19.49
CA VAL A 617 29.88 29.41 19.65
C VAL A 617 29.70 30.90 19.96
N GLN A 618 30.51 31.46 20.85
CA GLN A 618 30.42 32.88 21.25
C GLN A 618 30.79 33.84 20.12
N THR A 619 31.72 33.44 19.25
CA THR A 619 32.19 34.29 18.15
C THR A 619 31.26 34.20 16.94
N CYS A 620 30.91 32.98 16.52
CA CYS A 620 30.19 32.75 15.27
C CYS A 620 28.69 33.05 15.37
N PHE A 621 28.10 33.02 16.57
CA PHE A 621 26.68 33.31 16.79
C PHE A 621 26.42 34.65 17.49
N VAL A 622 27.37 35.59 17.45
CA VAL A 622 27.22 36.90 18.13
C VAL A 622 25.95 37.67 17.72
N SER A 623 25.52 37.55 16.45
CA SER A 623 24.30 38.17 15.92
C SER A 623 23.01 37.40 16.23
N ALA A 624 23.14 36.16 16.72
CA ALA A 624 22.03 35.26 17.03
C ALA A 624 22.44 34.39 18.23
N MET A 625 22.69 35.01 19.39
CA MET A 625 23.25 34.29 20.54
C MET A 625 22.30 33.18 21.02
N PRO A 626 22.81 31.95 21.26
CA PRO A 626 21.99 30.85 21.77
C PRO A 626 21.63 31.00 23.24
N ASP A 627 20.55 30.33 23.62
CA ASP A 627 20.13 30.24 25.01
C ASP A 627 21.04 29.27 25.79
N GLU A 628 21.43 28.16 25.14
CA GLU A 628 22.12 27.04 25.78
C GLU A 628 23.10 26.32 24.84
N LEU A 629 24.26 25.91 25.36
CA LEU A 629 25.21 24.98 24.74
C LEU A 629 25.33 23.74 25.64
N ARG A 630 25.18 22.56 25.07
CA ARG A 630 25.36 21.27 25.74
C ARG A 630 26.47 20.47 25.08
N LEU A 631 27.36 19.90 25.87
CA LEU A 631 28.29 18.87 25.41
C LEU A 631 27.60 17.52 25.66
N ILE A 632 27.40 16.76 24.59
CA ILE A 632 26.56 15.54 24.59
C ILE A 632 27.41 14.28 24.65
N GLY A 633 28.63 14.34 24.11
CA GLY A 633 29.48 13.16 24.01
C GLY A 633 30.92 13.49 23.62
N LYS A 634 31.82 12.59 23.95
CA LYS A 634 33.25 12.67 23.58
C LYS A 634 33.63 11.47 22.72
N GLY A 635 34.50 11.72 21.75
CA GLY A 635 35.00 10.73 20.80
C GLY A 635 36.48 10.92 20.51
N GLY A 636 36.93 10.26 19.44
CA GLY A 636 38.34 10.22 19.03
C GLY A 636 39.00 8.88 19.34
N GLN A 637 40.33 8.84 19.23
CA GLN A 637 41.10 7.64 19.45
C GLN A 637 40.88 7.09 20.88
N GLY A 638 40.53 5.81 20.98
CA GLY A 638 40.29 5.13 22.26
C GLY A 638 38.90 5.37 22.88
N ALA A 639 38.01 6.11 22.22
CA ALA A 639 36.64 6.33 22.67
C ALA A 639 35.69 5.21 22.19
N ASN A 640 34.61 4.97 22.94
CA ASN A 640 33.57 4.02 22.59
C ASN A 640 32.41 4.75 21.86
N TYR A 641 32.45 4.73 20.54
CA TYR A 641 31.52 5.47 19.69
C TYR A 641 30.05 5.07 19.82
N ALA A 642 29.75 3.86 20.32
CA ALA A 642 28.37 3.41 20.54
C ALA A 642 27.79 3.87 21.87
N ASP A 643 28.61 3.95 22.93
CA ASP A 643 28.16 4.23 24.29
C ASP A 643 28.41 5.69 24.73
N ASP A 644 29.31 6.43 24.09
CA ASP A 644 29.74 7.79 24.52
C ASP A 644 28.90 8.94 23.95
N GLY A 645 27.62 8.69 23.64
CA GLY A 645 26.66 9.72 23.20
C GLY A 645 26.87 10.27 21.79
N LEU A 646 27.84 9.77 21.02
CA LEU A 646 28.19 10.25 19.67
C LEU A 646 27.16 9.88 18.59
N MET A 647 26.41 8.80 18.78
CA MET A 647 25.29 8.42 17.92
C MET A 647 23.97 8.74 18.59
N SER A 648 22.97 9.05 17.78
CA SER A 648 21.61 9.25 18.24
C SER A 648 20.80 7.97 18.04
N ALA A 649 20.06 7.59 19.07
CA ALA A 649 18.93 6.68 18.98
C ALA A 649 17.73 7.51 18.48
N TRP A 650 17.24 7.24 17.27
CA TRP A 650 16.05 7.90 16.71
C TRP A 650 14.77 7.13 17.05
N ASP A 651 14.94 5.91 17.53
CA ASP A 651 14.15 5.33 18.61
C ASP A 651 14.36 6.20 19.86
N ARG A 652 13.36 6.98 20.25
CA ARG A 652 13.52 8.02 21.27
C ARG A 652 14.08 7.47 22.58
N GLU A 653 15.19 8.05 23.02
CA GLU A 653 15.85 7.96 24.34
C GLU A 653 16.78 6.76 24.67
N SER A 654 17.75 6.53 23.79
CA SER A 654 19.09 5.93 24.03
C SER A 654 19.22 4.67 24.89
N PHE A 655 19.85 3.66 24.29
CA PHE A 655 20.40 2.48 24.96
C PHE A 655 21.35 2.79 26.15
N SER A 656 21.89 4.01 26.22
CA SER A 656 22.62 4.56 27.38
C SER A 656 21.73 4.59 28.62
N ALA A 657 20.52 5.15 28.51
CA ALA A 657 19.53 5.19 29.59
C ALA A 657 19.12 3.77 30.04
N ILE A 658 19.02 2.83 29.10
CA ILE A 658 18.69 1.42 29.38
C ILE A 658 19.85 0.69 30.08
N ARG A 659 21.11 0.84 29.62
CA ARG A 659 22.28 0.25 30.29
C ARG A 659 22.50 0.83 31.69
N GLU A 660 22.25 2.11 31.87
CA GLU A 660 22.29 2.75 33.20
C GLU A 660 21.20 2.19 34.12
N THR A 661 19.98 2.01 33.63
CA THR A 661 18.86 1.44 34.39
C THR A 661 19.07 -0.04 34.73
N ILE A 662 19.66 -0.83 33.82
CA ILE A 662 19.96 -2.25 34.02
C ILE A 662 21.14 -2.44 35.00
N LYS A 663 22.19 -1.60 34.92
CA LYS A 663 23.27 -1.62 35.93
C LYS A 663 22.75 -1.29 37.32
N PHE A 664 21.90 -0.26 37.45
CA PHE A 664 21.29 0.13 38.72
C PHE A 664 20.45 -0.99 39.35
N SER A 665 19.74 -1.78 38.53
CA SER A 665 18.89 -2.87 39.02
C SER A 665 19.66 -4.15 39.36
N GLN A 666 20.78 -4.44 38.67
CA GLN A 666 21.65 -5.57 39.01
C GLN A 666 22.46 -5.33 40.29
N ASP A 667 22.91 -4.09 40.54
CA ASP A 667 23.67 -3.72 41.75
C ASP A 667 22.78 -3.67 43.02
N MET A 668 21.47 -3.39 42.87
CA MET A 668 20.50 -3.49 43.98
C MET A 668 20.20 -4.93 44.40
N VAL A 669 20.23 -5.89 43.47
CA VAL A 669 19.97 -7.31 43.77
C VAL A 669 21.20 -7.98 44.41
N ALA A 670 22.40 -7.46 44.18
CA ALA A 670 23.66 -8.03 44.69
C ALA A 670 24.10 -7.55 46.09
N SER A 671 23.44 -6.56 46.72
CA SER A 671 23.94 -5.92 47.95
C SER A 671 22.97 -5.91 49.13
N ASN A 672 22.39 -7.05 49.47
CA ASN A 672 21.77 -7.28 50.78
C ASN A 672 22.79 -7.79 51.81
N SER A 673 23.87 -7.03 52.05
CA SER A 673 24.58 -7.08 53.34
C SER A 673 25.49 -5.85 53.54
N LYS A 674 25.23 -5.13 54.63
CA LYS A 674 26.10 -4.16 55.34
C LYS A 674 26.53 -2.89 54.57
N SER A 675 25.85 -1.80 54.94
CA SER A 675 26.39 -0.46 55.22
C SER A 675 27.88 -0.26 54.89
N THR A 676 28.15 0.17 53.66
CA THR A 676 29.34 0.94 53.34
C THR A 676 28.94 1.96 52.29
N ALA A 677 29.12 3.25 52.59
CA ALA A 677 28.86 4.33 51.64
C ALA A 677 29.73 4.14 50.40
N VAL A 678 29.11 3.72 49.29
CA VAL A 678 29.77 3.66 47.98
C VAL A 678 29.67 5.05 47.35
N LYS A 679 30.81 5.63 47.03
CA LYS A 679 30.92 6.91 46.31
C LYS A 679 30.18 6.80 44.98
N THR A 680 29.12 7.60 44.84
CA THR A 680 28.48 7.94 43.57
C THR A 680 29.43 8.83 42.76
N THR A 681 30.32 8.23 41.96
CA THR A 681 31.14 8.97 41.00
C THR A 681 31.25 8.18 39.70
N ARG A 682 30.29 8.39 38.81
CA ARG A 682 30.57 8.45 37.36
C ARG A 682 29.57 9.42 36.76
N GLU A 683 30.07 10.60 36.45
CA GLU A 683 29.36 11.72 35.83
C GLU A 683 28.86 11.29 34.45
N THR A 684 27.56 11.44 34.17
CA THR A 684 27.08 11.56 32.81
C THR A 684 27.71 12.82 32.21
N TYR A 685 28.23 12.74 30.99
CA TYR A 685 29.05 13.80 30.37
C TYR A 685 28.20 14.98 29.84
N ASP A 686 27.07 15.29 30.49
CA ASP A 686 26.17 16.38 30.13
C ASP A 686 26.61 17.69 30.80
N GLU A 687 27.58 18.36 30.18
CA GLU A 687 27.95 19.72 30.59
C GLU A 687 27.05 20.75 29.90
N VAL A 688 26.26 21.49 30.68
CA VAL A 688 25.34 22.53 30.19
C VAL A 688 25.90 23.92 30.49
N TYR A 689 25.98 24.76 29.47
CA TYR A 689 26.42 26.15 29.55
C TYR A 689 25.29 27.08 29.13
N LYS A 690 24.79 27.91 30.04
CA LYS A 690 23.85 29.01 29.72
C LYS A 690 24.63 30.19 29.16
N ILE A 691 24.27 30.66 27.97
CA ILE A 691 25.09 31.61 27.21
C ILE A 691 24.58 33.07 27.28
N SER A 692 23.34 33.32 27.72
CA SER A 692 22.74 34.67 27.74
C SER A 692 23.20 35.59 28.91
N LYS A 693 23.32 36.90 28.65
CA LYS A 693 23.86 37.99 29.51
C LYS A 693 22.81 38.58 30.51
N PRO A 694 23.25 39.42 31.48
CA PRO A 694 23.06 39.24 32.92
C PRO A 694 21.61 39.31 33.41
N LEU A 695 21.25 38.43 34.36
CA LEU A 695 20.09 38.63 35.22
C LEU A 695 20.19 40.01 35.90
N LEU A 696 19.07 40.74 35.90
CA LEU A 696 18.92 42.04 36.57
C LEU A 696 19.54 42.02 37.98
N LYS A 697 20.45 42.96 38.24
CA LYS A 697 21.11 43.16 39.53
C LYS A 697 20.11 43.27 40.67
N SER A 698 20.26 42.41 41.67
CA SER A 698 20.05 42.79 43.07
C SER A 698 21.22 42.27 43.91
N GLY A 699 22.06 43.21 44.38
CA GLY A 699 22.92 43.03 45.56
C GLY A 699 24.22 42.23 45.39
N GLU A 700 25.32 42.99 45.27
CA GLU A 700 26.68 42.73 45.78
C GLU A 700 27.32 41.33 45.73
N ASN A 701 28.46 41.27 45.02
CA ASN A 701 29.56 40.31 45.09
C ASN A 701 29.22 38.84 44.78
N ASP A 702 29.29 38.45 43.50
CA ASP A 702 29.97 37.21 43.07
C ASP A 702 30.11 37.14 41.54
N LEU A 703 31.31 36.76 41.08
CA LEU A 703 31.52 36.16 39.75
C LEU A 703 30.92 34.75 39.85
N ASP A 704 29.67 34.57 39.46
CA ASP A 704 28.97 33.30 39.65
C ASP A 704 29.46 32.28 38.60
N THR A 705 30.55 31.59 38.94
CA THR A 705 30.87 30.27 38.42
C THR A 705 29.66 29.37 38.63
N ALA A 706 29.06 28.91 37.54
CA ALA A 706 27.95 27.98 37.51
C ALA A 706 28.01 26.98 38.66
N SER A 707 27.01 27.02 39.53
CA SER A 707 26.86 26.06 40.61
C SER A 707 26.83 24.64 40.03
N GLN A 708 27.77 23.80 40.44
CA GLN A 708 27.73 22.34 40.29
C GLN A 708 26.57 21.75 41.10
N ILE A 709 25.33 22.09 40.77
CA ILE A 709 24.14 21.53 41.42
C ILE A 709 23.49 20.58 40.42
N PHE A 710 23.87 19.31 40.55
CA PHE A 710 23.07 18.20 40.08
C PHE A 710 21.75 18.20 40.87
N HIS A 711 20.65 18.55 40.20
CA HIS A 711 19.35 18.10 40.62
C HIS A 711 19.04 16.80 39.87
N PRO A 712 19.09 15.63 40.54
CA PRO A 712 18.51 14.44 39.95
C PRO A 712 17.03 14.72 39.78
N VAL A 713 16.53 14.57 38.56
CA VAL A 713 15.08 14.59 38.28
C VAL A 713 14.50 13.33 38.95
N SER A 714 14.25 13.42 40.25
CA SER A 714 13.56 12.39 41.02
C SER A 714 12.08 12.76 41.08
N ASN A 715 11.23 12.06 40.33
CA ASN A 715 9.93 11.60 40.80
C ASN A 715 9.28 10.61 39.81
N LYS A 716 9.61 9.34 40.02
CA LYS A 716 8.74 8.15 39.99
C LYS A 716 7.47 8.19 39.12
N LYS A 717 7.57 7.58 37.93
CA LYS A 717 6.88 6.31 37.64
C LYS A 717 7.92 5.36 37.03
N PRO A 718 7.91 4.05 37.35
CA PRO A 718 8.65 3.11 36.51
C PRO A 718 8.06 3.24 35.10
N LEU A 719 8.85 3.72 34.16
CA LEU A 719 8.48 3.65 32.75
C LEU A 719 8.26 2.16 32.44
N PRO A 720 7.11 1.79 31.87
CA PRO A 720 6.87 0.41 31.46
C PRO A 720 8.01 -0.03 30.53
N PRO A 721 8.41 -1.31 30.56
CA PRO A 721 9.42 -1.84 29.66
C PRO A 721 8.81 -1.99 28.26
N ASP A 722 8.57 -0.87 27.57
CA ASP A 722 8.32 -0.84 26.14
C ASP A 722 9.38 0.05 25.51
N LEU A 723 10.48 -0.62 25.19
CA LEU A 723 11.66 -0.18 24.46
C LEU A 723 11.37 0.92 23.43
N ASP A 724 12.23 1.94 23.42
CA ASP A 724 12.45 2.91 22.34
C ASP A 724 12.10 2.31 20.96
N ALA A 725 10.87 2.55 20.51
CA ALA A 725 10.34 1.91 19.33
C ALA A 725 10.52 2.85 18.13
N PRO A 726 10.92 2.34 16.96
CA PRO A 726 10.81 3.07 15.70
C PRO A 726 9.39 3.64 15.56
N ALA A 727 9.27 4.85 15.03
CA ALA A 727 8.00 5.58 14.92
C ALA A 727 7.56 5.73 13.46
N PRO A 728 6.25 5.77 13.19
CA PRO A 728 5.75 6.10 11.85
C PRO A 728 6.10 7.56 11.50
N HIS A 729 6.51 7.76 10.26
CA HIS A 729 6.95 9.07 9.78
C HIS A 729 6.77 9.25 8.28
N LYS A 730 6.82 10.51 7.84
CA LYS A 730 6.93 10.93 6.45
C LYS A 730 8.05 11.95 6.31
N ILE A 731 8.84 11.79 5.26
CA ILE A 731 9.97 12.65 4.94
C ILE A 731 9.86 13.08 3.47
N THR A 732 10.33 14.28 3.20
CA THR A 732 10.64 14.76 1.85
C THR A 732 11.88 15.63 1.92
N SER A 733 12.54 15.85 0.80
CA SER A 733 13.78 16.64 0.80
C SER A 733 13.99 17.44 -0.46
N ARG A 734 14.79 18.48 -0.31
CA ARG A 734 15.40 19.27 -1.39
C ARG A 734 16.80 19.71 -0.98
N MET A 735 17.54 20.36 -1.87
CA MET A 735 18.91 20.80 -1.61
C MET A 735 19.02 22.32 -1.75
N ALA A 736 19.80 22.96 -0.88
CA ALA A 736 20.20 24.35 -1.07
C ALA A 736 21.32 24.43 -2.11
N ASN A 737 21.18 25.35 -3.07
CA ASN A 737 22.13 25.57 -4.15
C ASN A 737 23.45 26.15 -3.63
N LYS A 738 24.40 26.30 -4.54
CA LYS A 738 25.68 26.94 -4.29
C LYS A 738 25.46 28.36 -3.77
N ASN A 739 26.10 28.70 -2.65
CA ASN A 739 25.95 29.96 -1.88
C ASN A 739 24.76 30.04 -0.93
N GLY A 740 24.01 28.95 -0.74
CA GLY A 740 22.92 28.88 0.22
C GLY A 740 21.61 29.48 -0.29
N LEU A 741 20.70 29.87 0.63
CA LEU A 741 19.33 30.28 0.27
C LEU A 741 19.21 31.76 -0.08
N GLY A 742 20.09 32.61 0.45
CA GLY A 742 19.94 34.06 0.37
C GLY A 742 18.71 34.57 1.15
N ASP A 743 18.49 35.89 1.14
CA ASP A 743 17.50 36.52 2.01
C ASP A 743 16.05 36.10 1.70
N VAL A 744 15.71 36.05 0.41
CA VAL A 744 14.38 35.67 -0.08
C VAL A 744 14.10 34.18 0.20
N GLY A 745 15.06 33.31 -0.12
CA GLY A 745 14.94 31.87 0.13
C GLY A 745 14.78 31.53 1.61
N VAL A 746 15.48 32.21 2.52
CA VAL A 746 15.29 32.02 3.97
C VAL A 746 13.90 32.44 4.41
N ASN A 747 13.38 33.58 3.94
CA ASN A 747 12.03 34.03 4.24
C ASN A 747 10.96 33.05 3.70
N GLN A 748 11.16 32.49 2.51
CA GLN A 748 10.29 31.46 1.92
C GLN A 748 10.35 30.15 2.71
N LEU A 749 11.54 29.71 3.14
CA LEU A 749 11.70 28.55 4.00
C LEU A 749 10.92 28.72 5.30
N ILE A 750 11.08 29.86 5.99
CA ILE A 750 10.33 30.18 7.23
C ILE A 750 8.82 30.18 6.97
N SER A 751 8.39 30.74 5.83
CA SER A 751 6.97 30.76 5.42
C SER A 751 6.39 29.36 5.23
N SER A 752 7.20 28.39 4.78
CA SER A 752 6.75 27.00 4.70
C SER A 752 6.63 26.31 6.08
N LEU A 753 7.35 26.79 7.10
CA LEU A 753 7.39 26.19 8.44
C LEU A 753 6.28 26.69 9.37
N THR A 754 5.74 27.88 9.12
CA THR A 754 4.64 28.46 9.90
C THR A 754 3.32 28.26 9.16
N SER A 755 2.48 27.33 9.60
CA SER A 755 1.32 26.85 8.83
C SER A 755 0.08 26.59 9.68
N GLU A 756 -1.11 26.86 9.12
CA GLU A 756 -2.41 26.47 9.70
C GLU A 756 -2.62 24.94 9.70
N LEU A 757 -1.82 24.20 8.91
CA LEU A 757 -1.83 22.75 8.84
C LEU A 757 -1.15 22.10 10.06
N ILE A 758 -0.26 22.83 10.73
CA ILE A 758 0.35 22.40 11.99
C ILE A 758 -0.59 22.84 13.11
N LEU A 759 -1.19 21.92 13.85
CA LEU A 759 -2.11 22.23 14.94
C LEU A 759 -1.34 22.52 16.25
N PRO A 760 -1.86 23.40 17.13
CA PRO A 760 -1.14 23.83 18.34
C PRO A 760 -0.83 22.68 19.31
N ASP A 761 -1.71 21.69 19.41
CA ASP A 761 -1.55 20.56 20.34
C ASP A 761 -0.72 19.40 19.77
N ASN A 762 -0.24 19.49 18.53
CA ASN A 762 0.52 18.42 17.87
C ASN A 762 1.67 17.90 18.76
N ARG A 763 2.45 18.81 19.36
CA ARG A 763 3.60 18.44 20.18
C ARG A 763 3.21 17.72 21.48
N LYS A 764 2.09 18.10 22.11
CA LYS A 764 1.48 17.40 23.27
C LYS A 764 1.00 16.01 22.89
N LEU A 765 0.52 15.84 21.66
CA LEU A 765 0.04 14.57 21.13
C LEU A 765 1.16 13.63 20.65
N GLY A 766 2.43 14.02 20.75
CA GLY A 766 3.54 13.21 20.23
C GLY A 766 3.71 13.31 18.70
N LEU A 767 3.14 14.33 18.06
CA LEU A 767 3.26 14.65 16.64
C LEU A 767 4.23 15.83 16.43
N PHE A 768 5.32 15.59 15.72
CA PHE A 768 6.43 16.53 15.57
C PHE A 768 6.65 16.86 14.11
N ASN A 769 6.66 18.16 13.81
CA ASN A 769 6.87 18.70 12.46
C ASN A 769 8.10 19.59 12.51
N TYR A 770 9.09 19.32 11.68
CA TYR A 770 10.32 20.10 11.65
C TYR A 770 11.07 19.88 10.34
N ILE A 771 12.07 20.72 10.10
CA ILE A 771 13.11 20.48 9.11
C ILE A 771 14.45 20.20 9.77
N THR A 772 15.32 19.52 9.04
CA THR A 772 16.76 19.43 9.34
C THR A 772 17.55 19.94 8.14
N LEU A 773 18.41 20.93 8.39
CA LEU A 773 19.39 21.45 7.44
C LEU A 773 20.71 20.73 7.65
N GLY A 774 21.12 19.86 6.72
CA GLY A 774 22.29 19.00 6.87
C GLY A 774 23.48 19.48 6.03
N ALA A 775 24.55 19.97 6.65
CA ALA A 775 25.69 20.54 5.93
C ALA A 775 26.39 19.51 5.03
N ILE A 776 26.61 19.87 3.76
CA ILE A 776 27.39 19.08 2.78
C ILE A 776 28.72 19.77 2.50
N VAL A 777 28.68 21.10 2.32
CA VAL A 777 29.86 21.89 1.99
C VAL A 777 30.94 21.79 3.07
N GLY A 778 32.18 21.69 2.63
CA GLY A 778 33.33 21.51 3.48
C GLY A 778 34.58 21.23 2.70
N ASN A 779 35.70 21.12 3.43
CA ASN A 779 37.02 20.98 2.83
C ASN A 779 37.14 19.84 1.80
N PHE A 780 36.40 18.75 2.00
CA PHE A 780 36.44 17.61 1.09
C PHE A 780 36.02 17.99 -0.34
N TYR A 781 34.78 18.44 -0.53
CA TYR A 781 34.26 18.76 -1.88
C TYR A 781 34.84 20.05 -2.47
N ASP A 782 35.31 20.97 -1.63
CA ASP A 782 35.95 22.21 -2.08
C ASP A 782 37.33 21.98 -2.69
N THR A 783 38.07 20.99 -2.17
CA THR A 783 39.42 20.64 -2.66
C THR A 783 39.43 19.47 -3.64
N MET A 784 38.29 18.77 -3.79
CA MET A 784 38.16 17.64 -4.70
C MET A 784 38.31 18.08 -6.19
N PRO A 785 39.25 17.49 -6.95
CA PRO A 785 39.41 17.76 -8.38
C PRO A 785 38.13 17.47 -9.18
N ALA A 786 37.90 18.23 -10.26
CA ALA A 786 36.71 18.04 -11.10
C ALA A 786 36.60 16.60 -11.65
N SER A 787 37.72 16.01 -12.07
CA SER A 787 37.78 14.61 -12.54
C SER A 787 37.45 13.58 -11.46
N ASP A 788 37.67 13.89 -10.19
CA ASP A 788 37.31 13.01 -9.08
C ASP A 788 35.82 13.13 -8.74
N LYS A 789 35.22 14.31 -8.91
CA LYS A 789 33.77 14.53 -8.71
C LYS A 789 32.92 13.68 -9.67
N GLU A 790 33.46 13.29 -10.83
CA GLU A 790 32.79 12.42 -11.79
C GLU A 790 32.84 10.93 -11.41
N LYS A 791 33.63 10.54 -10.40
CA LYS A 791 33.85 9.13 -10.00
C LYS A 791 32.75 8.53 -9.12
N SER A 792 31.66 9.25 -8.86
CA SER A 792 30.50 8.72 -8.16
C SER A 792 29.19 9.27 -8.73
N ALA A 793 28.16 8.42 -8.72
CA ALA A 793 26.83 8.76 -9.23
C ALA A 793 26.07 9.80 -8.39
N PHE A 794 26.48 10.06 -7.14
CA PHE A 794 25.88 11.10 -6.31
C PHE A 794 26.04 12.50 -6.95
N PRO A 795 24.98 13.20 -7.37
CA PRO A 795 25.12 14.39 -8.23
C PRO A 795 25.38 15.70 -7.45
N TYR A 796 25.03 15.77 -6.17
CA TYR A 796 24.91 17.04 -5.43
C TYR A 796 26.17 17.47 -4.68
N LYS A 797 27.34 17.28 -5.29
CA LYS A 797 28.65 17.61 -4.69
C LYS A 797 28.92 19.11 -4.56
N ASP A 798 28.10 19.94 -5.20
CA ASP A 798 28.17 21.40 -5.21
C ASP A 798 27.09 22.07 -4.33
N LYS A 799 26.19 21.28 -3.74
CA LYS A 799 25.11 21.77 -2.88
C LYS A 799 25.64 22.08 -1.48
N THR A 800 25.08 23.12 -0.88
CA THR A 800 25.56 23.62 0.43
C THR A 800 25.09 22.72 1.56
N TYR A 801 23.80 22.36 1.57
CA TYR A 801 23.18 21.49 2.56
C TYR A 801 21.89 20.86 2.05
N THR A 802 21.47 19.76 2.67
CA THR A 802 20.15 19.16 2.49
C THR A 802 19.10 19.93 3.29
N ILE A 803 17.88 20.06 2.78
CA ILE A 803 16.69 20.50 3.52
C ILE A 803 15.76 19.30 3.63
N GLN A 804 15.67 18.71 4.81
CA GLN A 804 14.87 17.51 5.07
C GLN A 804 13.64 17.88 5.89
N TYR A 805 12.46 17.87 5.28
CA TYR A 805 11.18 18.03 5.98
C TYR A 805 10.78 16.70 6.60
N GLN A 806 10.25 16.76 7.82
CA GLN A 806 9.92 15.58 8.58
C GLN A 806 8.66 15.79 9.42
N THR A 807 7.78 14.80 9.34
CA THR A 807 6.66 14.63 10.25
C THR A 807 6.77 13.26 10.89
N TRP A 808 6.79 13.23 12.22
CA TRP A 808 6.87 12.03 13.05
C TRP A 808 5.67 12.01 13.99
N TRP A 809 4.98 10.88 14.11
CA TRP A 809 3.91 10.71 15.09
C TRP A 809 4.20 9.48 15.93
N ASN A 810 4.17 9.64 17.25
CA ASN A 810 4.21 8.51 18.16
C ASN A 810 3.00 8.57 19.06
N THR A 811 2.47 7.40 19.39
CA THR A 811 1.37 7.28 20.34
C THR A 811 1.95 6.86 21.69
N GLU A 812 1.70 7.67 22.72
CA GLU A 812 1.97 7.26 24.10
C GLU A 812 1.11 6.05 24.46
N LEU A 813 1.51 5.29 25.48
CA LEU A 813 0.78 4.09 25.92
C LEU A 813 -0.70 4.39 26.18
N ILE A 814 -1.00 5.51 26.84
CA ILE A 814 -2.37 5.93 27.14
C ILE A 814 -3.19 6.22 25.86
N GLN A 815 -2.54 6.67 24.80
CA GLN A 815 -3.16 6.92 23.50
C GLN A 815 -3.30 5.62 22.69
N LYS A 816 -2.37 4.66 22.85
CA LYS A 816 -2.49 3.32 22.27
C LYS A 816 -3.66 2.54 22.87
N GLU A 817 -3.89 2.67 24.18
CA GLU A 817 -5.05 2.08 24.89
C GLU A 817 -6.39 2.63 24.39
N GLN A 818 -6.41 3.83 23.80
CA GLN A 818 -7.61 4.41 23.18
C GLN A 818 -7.93 3.82 21.80
N GLU A 819 -7.02 3.00 21.24
CA GLU A 819 -7.14 2.35 19.94
C GLU A 819 -7.62 3.30 18.83
N GLN A 820 -8.81 3.05 18.27
CA GLN A 820 -9.37 3.83 17.16
C GLN A 820 -9.85 5.23 17.56
N ASN A 821 -10.00 5.53 18.86
CA ASN A 821 -10.45 6.83 19.35
C ASN A 821 -9.30 7.82 19.60
N ASN A 822 -8.12 7.54 19.05
CA ASN A 822 -6.91 8.30 19.31
C ASN A 822 -6.83 9.59 18.47
N ALA A 823 -6.86 10.74 19.16
CA ALA A 823 -6.80 12.08 18.57
C ALA A 823 -5.52 12.37 17.74
N VAL A 824 -4.45 11.58 17.90
CA VAL A 824 -3.25 11.65 17.06
C VAL A 824 -3.60 11.42 15.59
N TYR A 825 -4.56 10.54 15.29
CA TYR A 825 -4.95 10.22 13.92
C TYR A 825 -5.61 11.40 13.20
N ASP A 826 -6.41 12.20 13.91
CA ASP A 826 -7.03 13.42 13.34
C ASP A 826 -5.98 14.46 12.93
N SER A 827 -4.94 14.60 13.74
CA SER A 827 -3.85 15.57 13.52
C SER A 827 -2.82 15.07 12.51
N THR A 828 -2.66 13.74 12.36
CA THR A 828 -1.69 13.14 11.45
C THR A 828 -2.00 13.50 9.99
N ASN A 829 -3.26 13.46 9.57
CA ASN A 829 -3.63 13.82 8.20
C ASN A 829 -3.26 15.28 7.87
N ARG A 830 -3.49 16.22 8.81
CA ARG A 830 -3.12 17.63 8.64
C ARG A 830 -1.60 17.82 8.54
N ALA A 831 -0.83 17.04 9.30
CA ALA A 831 0.62 17.05 9.19
C ALA A 831 1.13 16.42 7.88
N LEU A 832 0.44 15.42 7.33
CA LEU A 832 0.74 14.90 5.99
C LEU A 832 0.37 15.90 4.88
N ASP A 833 -0.74 16.65 5.03
CA ASP A 833 -1.06 17.78 4.14
C ASP A 833 0.05 18.84 4.17
N TRP A 834 0.57 19.16 5.37
CA TRP A 834 1.70 20.08 5.54
C TRP A 834 2.94 19.58 4.78
N MET A 835 3.27 18.30 4.88
CA MET A 835 4.37 17.69 4.13
C MET A 835 4.21 17.85 2.61
N GLN A 836 2.98 17.71 2.09
CA GLN A 836 2.70 17.92 0.67
C GLN A 836 2.87 19.39 0.27
N VAL A 837 2.29 20.32 1.04
CA VAL A 837 2.42 21.76 0.77
C VAL A 837 3.87 22.20 0.83
N CYS A 838 4.64 21.77 1.83
CA CYS A 838 6.07 22.10 1.96
C CYS A 838 6.92 21.51 0.85
N ARG A 839 6.58 20.33 0.31
CA ARG A 839 7.30 19.76 -0.83
C ARG A 839 7.15 20.63 -2.08
N ASP A 840 5.96 21.14 -2.30
CA ASP A 840 5.61 21.86 -3.53
C ASP A 840 5.83 23.39 -3.39
N TYR A 841 6.11 23.87 -2.16
CA TYR A 841 6.40 25.28 -1.88
C TYR A 841 7.65 25.76 -2.63
N GLU A 842 7.56 26.87 -3.34
CA GLU A 842 8.70 27.46 -4.05
C GLU A 842 9.66 28.14 -3.07
N ILE A 843 10.92 27.69 -3.09
CA ILE A 843 11.99 28.29 -2.29
C ILE A 843 13.14 28.58 -3.25
N GLU A 844 13.48 29.86 -3.39
CA GLU A 844 14.59 30.32 -4.20
C GLU A 844 15.89 29.63 -3.80
N ASN A 845 16.76 29.43 -4.78
CA ASN A 845 18.03 28.75 -4.58
C ASN A 845 17.91 27.32 -4.01
N THR A 846 16.80 26.62 -4.26
CA THR A 846 16.68 25.20 -3.97
C THR A 846 16.46 24.37 -5.24
N SER A 847 16.94 23.12 -5.23
CA SER A 847 16.70 22.15 -6.31
C SER A 847 16.99 20.73 -5.85
N GLY A 848 16.62 19.74 -6.67
CA GLY A 848 16.95 18.33 -6.43
C GLY A 848 16.29 17.74 -5.19
N ALA A 849 16.69 16.53 -4.84
CA ALA A 849 16.23 15.79 -3.66
C ALA A 849 17.27 14.71 -3.30
N PHE A 850 17.34 14.28 -2.04
CA PHE A 850 18.33 13.28 -1.63
C PHE A 850 17.72 11.88 -1.56
N ILE A 851 18.27 10.90 -2.28
CA ILE A 851 17.67 9.55 -2.40
C ILE A 851 17.60 8.80 -1.06
N SER A 852 18.53 9.08 -0.14
CA SER A 852 18.48 8.53 1.22
C SER A 852 17.32 9.11 2.05
N PHE A 853 16.75 10.26 1.64
CA PHE A 853 15.51 10.85 2.16
C PHE A 853 14.37 10.63 1.17
N LYS A 854 14.20 9.36 0.80
CA LYS A 854 13.28 8.90 -0.25
C LYS A 854 11.84 9.36 0.00
N ASP A 855 11.19 9.83 -1.06
CA ASP A 855 9.78 10.21 -1.12
C ASP A 855 9.16 9.62 -2.39
N ALA A 856 8.11 8.82 -2.22
CA ALA A 856 7.38 8.19 -3.32
C ALA A 856 6.84 9.20 -4.36
N SER A 857 6.61 10.45 -3.98
CA SER A 857 6.08 11.49 -4.87
C SER A 857 7.13 12.20 -5.74
N ILE A 858 8.41 12.16 -5.39
CA ILE A 858 9.47 12.85 -6.15
C ILE A 858 9.86 12.02 -7.38
N PRO A 859 9.91 12.56 -8.60
CA PRO A 859 10.36 11.82 -9.78
C PRO A 859 11.76 11.21 -9.59
N THR A 860 11.98 9.95 -10.02
CA THR A 860 13.25 9.24 -9.78
C THR A 860 14.46 10.00 -10.33
N ALA A 861 14.35 10.57 -11.54
CA ALA A 861 15.40 11.35 -12.17
C ALA A 861 15.84 12.56 -11.33
N THR A 862 14.94 13.15 -10.52
CA THR A 862 15.26 14.29 -9.67
C THR A 862 16.44 13.94 -8.75
N TYR A 863 16.47 12.76 -8.14
CA TYR A 863 17.51 12.32 -7.20
C TYR A 863 18.90 12.19 -7.80
N PHE A 864 18.98 11.93 -9.10
CA PHE A 864 20.22 11.63 -9.80
C PHE A 864 20.63 12.74 -10.78
N ALA A 865 19.75 13.70 -11.02
CA ALA A 865 19.97 14.84 -11.91
C ALA A 865 20.57 14.38 -13.25
N ASP A 866 21.65 15.01 -13.70
CA ASP A 866 22.30 14.74 -14.98
C ASP A 866 22.89 13.31 -15.08
N ASN A 867 23.05 12.61 -13.95
CA ASN A 867 23.56 11.23 -13.94
C ASN A 867 22.48 10.18 -14.25
N TYR A 868 21.19 10.54 -14.31
CA TYR A 868 20.09 9.56 -14.44
C TYR A 868 20.18 8.72 -15.73
N GLU A 869 20.45 9.34 -16.88
CA GLU A 869 20.56 8.61 -18.15
C GLU A 869 21.78 7.68 -18.19
N ALA A 870 22.90 8.10 -17.61
CA ALA A 870 24.09 7.26 -17.47
C ALA A 870 23.82 6.06 -16.54
N LEU A 871 23.07 6.27 -15.46
CA LEU A 871 22.63 5.20 -14.56
C LEU A 871 21.74 4.17 -15.27
N ILE A 872 20.86 4.59 -16.17
CA ILE A 872 20.06 3.69 -17.03
C ILE A 872 20.97 2.87 -17.94
N ALA A 873 21.95 3.51 -18.58
CA ALA A 873 22.90 2.82 -19.45
C ALA A 873 23.72 1.77 -18.70
N VAL A 874 24.18 2.07 -17.49
CA VAL A 874 24.87 1.11 -16.63
C VAL A 874 23.95 -0.06 -16.27
N LYS A 875 22.69 0.19 -15.90
CA LYS A 875 21.76 -0.90 -15.57
C LYS A 875 21.57 -1.84 -16.76
N LYS A 876 21.31 -1.30 -17.95
CA LYS A 876 21.15 -2.09 -19.18
C LYS A 876 22.39 -2.92 -19.52
N LYS A 877 23.58 -2.40 -19.20
CA LYS A 877 24.86 -3.06 -19.50
C LYS A 877 25.25 -4.14 -18.50
N TYR A 878 25.04 -3.93 -17.20
CA TYR A 878 25.65 -4.76 -16.15
C TYR A 878 24.67 -5.52 -15.26
N ALA A 879 23.40 -5.08 -15.15
CA ALA A 879 22.51 -5.69 -14.17
C ALA A 879 22.08 -7.11 -14.53
N GLU A 880 22.17 -7.50 -15.82
CA GLU A 880 21.80 -8.84 -16.32
C GLU A 880 20.38 -9.25 -15.87
N ASP A 881 19.45 -8.30 -15.79
CA ASP A 881 18.10 -8.46 -15.23
C ASP A 881 17.01 -8.20 -16.30
N PRO A 882 16.83 -9.11 -17.28
CA PRO A 882 15.93 -8.90 -18.41
C PRO A 882 14.45 -8.81 -18.02
N LEU A 883 14.07 -9.35 -16.86
CA LEU A 883 12.71 -9.35 -16.32
C LEU A 883 12.50 -8.23 -15.29
N ASN A 884 13.51 -7.39 -15.06
CA ASN A 884 13.50 -6.27 -14.11
C ASN A 884 13.01 -6.72 -12.72
N HIS A 885 13.57 -7.80 -12.19
CA HIS A 885 13.32 -8.30 -10.83
C HIS A 885 13.87 -7.36 -9.75
N PHE A 886 14.93 -6.63 -10.05
CA PHE A 886 15.53 -5.61 -9.21
C PHE A 886 14.74 -4.29 -9.25
N ARG A 887 13.43 -4.38 -9.00
CA ARG A 887 12.49 -3.26 -9.09
C ARG A 887 11.85 -2.88 -7.76
N THR A 888 11.83 -1.58 -7.51
CA THR A 888 11.04 -0.85 -6.51
C THR A 888 10.46 0.39 -7.19
N ARG A 889 9.71 1.22 -6.45
CA ARG A 889 9.10 2.45 -7.01
C ARG A 889 10.14 3.48 -7.48
N LYS A 890 11.38 3.45 -6.95
CA LYS A 890 12.49 4.35 -7.30
C LYS A 890 13.66 3.68 -8.02
N THR A 891 13.45 2.48 -8.56
CA THR A 891 14.46 1.81 -9.39
C THR A 891 14.78 2.62 -10.64
N ILE A 892 16.04 2.59 -11.05
CA ILE A 892 16.51 3.15 -12.33
C ILE A 892 15.94 2.29 -13.48
N ILE A 893 15.21 2.90 -14.42
CA ILE A 893 14.64 2.26 -15.61
C ILE A 893 14.60 3.19 -16.79
#